data_AF-A0A2T2N0J3-F1
#
_entry.id   AF-A0A2T2N0J3-F1
#
_cell.length_a   1.000
_cell.length_b   1.000
_cell.length_c   1.000
_cell.angle_alpha   90.00
_cell.angle_beta   90.00
_cell.angle_gamma   90.00
#
_symmetry.space_group_name_H-M   'P 1'
#
loop_
_entity.id
_entity.type
_entity.pdbx_description
1 polymer ?
#
loop_
_entity_poly.entity_id
_entity_poly.type
_entity_poly.pdbx_seq_one_letter_code
_entity_poly.pdbx_strand_id
1 'polypeptide(L)'
;MNDRDKSKSGYQKLRFCGAQAARDGLKYFWVDTCCIDKSSSAELSEAINSMFSWYKNADRCYVYLSDVSRSSSDRDDEATQRWKPGFRKSRWFTRGWTLQELIAPASVEFFSREGICLGSKESMEQTIHEITGIAIDALRGRPLSQFSTNERLLWAQQRITKREEDAVYCQLGLFDVQMPLLYGEGREKAEKRLHREIKESSGTTLLSQEQKQKLLDSLRFDQIDARHTTIKNAHARTCKWLLRKSEYIDWLDKTKLSEHHGFLWIKGKPGTGKSTLMKFALANARKRMKDWVVASFFFNARGEDIEKSTIGTYRSLLLQLLEQLPALQNVFESPGFSTLSASTGHKWSIESLKTLLEHAVQGLGKSLVVCFIDALDECEENQIRDMVSFFEQIGELATSSGIRFQVCFSSRHYPHITIHKGLDLVLEGQEGHTQDITNYLESELKIGKSKVAQQVRGEVQEKAAGVFMWVVLVTDILNKEHDRGRMFALRQRLKEIPKDLHELFRDILTRDSERADELVLCIQWVLFAKQPLSPEQLYFAILSGIQPDEMSIHDPEENTSDVIKRFILNSSKGFAEITMSKAPKVQFIHESVRDFLLKEDGLSSIWPDFRSNLQGKSHEQLKQCCLRYMSTDIFTLLKIPEILPKASSLDATDLRKSAADSFPFLEYATHHVLYHANAAQGTGIS
;
A
#
# COMPACT_ATOMS: atom_id res chain seq x y z
N MET A 1 40.83 53.11 26.33
CA MET A 1 39.67 52.98 27.25
C MET A 1 39.65 54.18 28.17
N ASN A 2 38.59 54.99 28.15
CA ASN A 2 38.39 56.10 29.09
C ASN A 2 38.12 55.57 30.50
N ASP A 3 38.68 56.25 31.50
CA ASP A 3 38.88 55.80 32.88
C ASP A 3 37.62 55.85 33.79
N ARG A 4 36.42 55.69 33.21
CA ARG A 4 35.13 55.82 33.92
C ARG A 4 34.32 54.54 33.92
N ASP A 5 34.84 53.41 34.45
CA ASP A 5 33.99 52.29 34.91
C ASP A 5 34.69 51.08 35.58
N LYS A 6 35.78 51.29 36.30
CA LYS A 6 36.55 50.15 36.89
C LYS A 6 35.81 49.35 37.98
N SER A 7 34.64 49.82 38.45
CA SER A 7 33.85 49.17 39.51
C SER A 7 32.69 48.30 39.02
N LYS A 8 32.35 48.31 37.72
CA LYS A 8 31.24 47.47 37.20
C LYS A 8 31.64 46.00 37.14
N SER A 9 30.70 45.12 37.50
CA SER A 9 30.87 43.65 37.46
C SER A 9 31.32 43.12 36.09
N GLY A 10 30.89 43.76 35.00
CA GLY A 10 31.34 43.43 33.63
C GLY A 10 32.84 43.67 33.40
N TYR A 11 33.44 44.67 34.07
CA TYR A 11 34.86 44.97 33.96
C TYR A 11 35.72 43.91 34.65
N GLN A 12 35.24 43.34 35.76
CA GLN A 12 35.92 42.23 36.45
C GLN A 12 36.01 40.98 35.57
N LYS A 13 34.92 40.63 34.86
CA LYS A 13 34.92 39.52 33.89
C LYS A 13 35.97 39.72 32.80
N LEU A 14 36.10 40.93 32.25
CA LEU A 14 37.10 41.25 31.22
C LEU A 14 38.53 41.15 31.74
N ARG A 15 38.80 41.68 32.94
CA ARG A 15 40.12 41.57 33.58
C ARG A 15 40.51 40.13 33.87
N PHE A 16 39.56 39.34 34.39
CA PHE A 16 39.76 37.92 34.62
C PHE A 16 40.08 37.19 33.30
N CYS A 17 39.25 37.39 32.26
CA CYS A 17 39.42 36.72 30.98
C CYS A 17 40.77 37.06 30.34
N GLY A 18 41.17 38.34 30.32
CA GLY A 18 42.48 38.75 29.81
C GLY A 18 43.66 38.14 30.60
N ALA A 19 43.55 38.09 31.93
CA ALA A 19 44.59 37.49 32.77
C ALA A 19 44.65 35.96 32.66
N GLN A 20 43.52 35.28 32.46
CA GLN A 20 43.48 33.83 32.25
C GLN A 20 43.98 33.46 30.84
N ALA A 21 43.53 34.18 29.80
CA ALA A 21 44.00 33.99 28.43
C ALA A 21 45.53 34.16 28.34
N ALA A 22 46.09 35.19 28.98
CA ALA A 22 47.54 35.39 29.04
C ALA A 22 48.28 34.25 29.75
N ARG A 23 47.71 33.71 30.84
CA ARG A 23 48.27 32.54 31.55
C ARG A 23 48.27 31.28 30.69
N ASP A 24 47.25 31.12 29.85
CA ASP A 24 47.10 29.96 28.97
C ASP A 24 47.79 30.17 27.60
N GLY A 25 48.53 31.28 27.41
CA GLY A 25 49.29 31.56 26.19
C GLY A 25 48.45 32.03 25.00
N LEU A 26 47.20 32.45 25.21
CA LEU A 26 46.29 32.92 24.17
C LEU A 26 46.50 34.41 23.88
N LYS A 27 46.63 34.76 22.59
CA LYS A 27 46.88 36.15 22.14
C LYS A 27 45.63 37.03 22.12
N TYR A 28 44.46 36.41 21.91
CA TYR A 28 43.18 37.10 21.77
C TYR A 28 42.13 36.40 22.61
N PHE A 29 41.16 37.15 23.10
CA PHE A 29 39.97 36.62 23.75
C PHE A 29 38.75 37.39 23.25
N TRP A 30 37.59 36.72 23.23
CA TRP A 30 36.34 37.28 22.75
C TRP A 30 35.31 37.31 23.88
N VAL A 31 34.58 38.42 24.02
CA VAL A 31 33.46 38.57 24.96
C VAL A 31 32.35 39.36 24.29
N ASP A 32 31.17 38.75 24.20
CA ASP A 32 29.94 39.29 23.61
C ASP A 32 29.62 40.76 23.97
N THR A 33 29.98 41.15 25.18
CA THR A 33 29.66 42.47 25.75
C THR A 33 30.48 43.59 25.13
N CYS A 34 31.70 43.31 24.64
CA CYS A 34 32.60 44.31 24.05
C CYS A 34 33.00 44.02 22.60
N CYS A 35 32.74 42.81 22.10
CA CYS A 35 33.15 42.36 20.77
C CYS A 35 31.99 42.33 19.74
N ILE A 36 30.78 42.75 20.13
CA ILE A 36 29.63 42.89 19.23
C ILE A 36 29.13 44.33 19.33
N ASP A 37 29.12 45.06 18.22
CA ASP A 37 28.43 46.35 18.14
C ASP A 37 26.91 46.13 18.09
N LYS A 38 26.28 46.25 19.25
CA LYS A 38 24.82 46.11 19.40
C LYS A 38 24.03 47.28 18.80
N SER A 39 24.70 48.34 18.32
CA SER A 39 24.07 49.46 17.61
C SER A 39 23.89 49.17 16.12
N SER A 40 24.68 48.26 15.55
CA SER A 40 24.57 47.78 14.18
C SER A 40 23.68 46.54 14.12
N SER A 41 22.48 46.67 13.53
CA SER A 41 21.56 45.54 13.38
C SER A 41 22.12 44.45 12.46
N ALA A 42 22.93 44.83 11.46
CA ALA A 42 23.60 43.91 10.57
C ALA A 42 24.65 43.07 11.30
N GLU A 43 25.53 43.73 12.05
CA GLU A 43 26.58 43.04 12.84
C GLU A 43 25.95 42.17 13.94
N LEU A 44 24.92 42.66 14.62
CA LEU A 44 24.20 41.87 15.64
C LEU A 44 23.57 40.60 15.04
N SER A 45 22.99 40.71 13.84
CA SER A 45 22.40 39.57 13.13
C SER A 45 23.46 38.55 12.70
N GLU A 46 24.56 39.02 12.12
CA GLU A 46 25.69 38.16 11.74
C GLU A 46 26.29 37.46 12.97
N ALA A 47 26.49 38.21 14.05
CA ALA A 47 27.07 37.70 15.28
C ALA A 47 26.22 36.62 15.93
N ILE A 48 24.89 36.81 16.01
CA ILE A 48 23.99 35.80 16.60
C ILE A 48 23.93 34.54 15.74
N ASN A 49 23.89 34.66 14.41
CA ASN A 49 23.89 33.49 13.52
C ASN A 49 25.24 32.76 13.49
N SER A 50 26.34 33.42 13.87
CA SER A 50 27.70 32.85 13.86
C SER A 50 28.21 32.40 15.24
N MET A 51 27.53 32.81 16.32
CA MET A 51 28.04 32.67 17.69
C MET A 51 28.39 31.23 18.07
N PHE A 52 27.56 30.28 17.67
CA PHE A 52 27.81 28.86 17.93
C PHE A 52 29.10 28.37 17.27
N SER A 53 29.35 28.79 16.02
CA SER A 53 30.57 28.45 15.30
C SER A 53 31.80 29.07 15.97
N TRP A 54 31.69 30.31 16.45
CA TRP A 54 32.77 30.97 17.19
C TRP A 54 33.10 30.24 18.49
N TYR A 55 32.09 29.81 19.25
CA TYR A 55 32.31 29.00 20.45
C TYR A 55 32.90 27.63 20.13
N LYS A 56 32.42 26.97 19.08
CA LYS A 56 32.93 25.67 18.62
C LYS A 56 34.41 25.71 18.24
N ASN A 57 34.86 26.80 17.65
CA ASN A 57 36.23 26.99 17.18
C ASN A 57 37.16 27.65 18.21
N ALA A 58 36.69 27.91 19.44
CA ALA A 58 37.51 28.48 20.49
C ALA A 58 38.45 27.42 21.11
N ASP A 59 39.73 27.77 21.30
CA ASP A 59 40.70 26.88 21.97
C ASP A 59 40.30 26.59 23.43
N ARG A 60 39.77 27.59 24.13
CA ARG A 60 39.30 27.50 25.53
C ARG A 60 38.09 28.39 25.75
N CYS A 61 37.09 27.88 26.47
CA CYS A 61 35.95 28.67 26.95
C CYS A 61 36.02 28.84 28.47
N TYR A 62 36.14 30.09 28.94
CA TYR A 62 36.19 30.41 30.37
C TYR A 62 34.84 30.88 30.90
N VAL A 63 34.27 30.12 31.83
CA VAL A 63 33.01 30.45 32.49
C VAL A 63 33.29 31.07 33.85
N TYR A 64 33.14 32.39 33.94
CA TYR A 64 33.32 33.15 35.17
C TYR A 64 32.00 33.26 35.96
N LEU A 65 31.88 32.50 37.05
CA LEU A 65 30.68 32.41 37.88
C LEU A 65 30.71 33.44 39.02
N SER A 66 30.20 34.64 38.75
CA SER A 66 30.15 35.73 39.74
C SER A 66 29.30 35.44 40.99
N ASP A 67 28.46 34.40 40.96
CA ASP A 67 27.58 33.96 42.05
C ASP A 67 28.06 32.70 42.78
N VAL A 68 29.25 32.20 42.45
CA VAL A 68 29.89 31.07 43.12
C VAL A 68 31.21 31.53 43.72
N SER A 69 31.40 31.28 45.02
CA SER A 69 32.61 31.66 45.75
C SER A 69 33.40 30.43 46.17
N ARG A 70 34.73 30.50 46.08
CA ARG A 70 35.66 29.47 46.58
C ARG A 70 36.79 30.16 47.32
N SER A 71 37.12 29.67 48.52
CA SER A 71 38.26 30.18 49.29
C SER A 71 39.55 29.49 48.86
N SER A 72 40.67 30.22 48.87
CA SER A 72 42.00 29.63 48.67
C SER A 72 42.41 28.65 49.77
N SER A 73 41.71 28.68 50.92
CA SER A 73 41.92 27.77 52.06
C SER A 73 41.07 26.48 52.00
N ASP A 74 40.16 26.35 51.03
CA ASP A 74 39.34 25.15 50.85
C ASP A 74 40.22 24.00 50.32
N ARG A 75 40.35 22.91 51.10
CA ARG A 75 41.06 21.69 50.68
C ARG A 75 40.31 20.97 49.55
N ASP A 76 41.04 20.29 48.66
CA ASP A 76 40.48 19.55 47.52
C ASP A 76 39.73 18.26 47.87
N ASP A 77 39.52 17.97 49.16
CA ASP A 77 38.74 16.81 49.61
C ASP A 77 37.29 16.87 49.08
N GLU A 78 36.89 15.81 48.38
CA GLU A 78 35.63 15.70 47.66
C GLU A 78 34.38 15.85 48.57
N ALA A 79 34.52 15.45 49.84
CA ALA A 79 33.50 15.58 50.89
C ALA A 79 33.33 17.02 51.42
N THR A 80 34.29 17.94 51.15
CA THR A 80 34.31 19.31 51.69
C THR A 80 34.19 20.42 50.64
N GLN A 81 33.88 20.09 49.38
CA GLN A 81 33.72 21.09 48.31
C GLN A 81 32.48 21.97 48.51
N ARG A 82 32.58 22.95 49.41
CA ARG A 82 31.52 23.89 49.84
C ARG A 82 30.94 24.73 48.71
N TRP A 83 31.65 24.86 47.59
CA TRP A 83 31.22 25.60 46.43
C TRP A 83 30.23 24.80 45.54
N LYS A 84 30.19 23.45 45.63
CA LYS A 84 29.33 22.59 44.79
C LYS A 84 27.83 22.95 44.85
N PRO A 85 27.23 23.23 46.02
CA PRO A 85 25.84 23.70 46.09
C PRO A 85 25.63 25.05 45.40
N GLY A 86 26.60 25.97 45.49
CA GLY A 86 26.57 27.26 44.80
C GLY A 86 26.66 27.09 43.28
N PHE A 87 27.53 26.19 42.81
CA PHE A 87 27.64 25.82 41.41
C PHE A 87 26.32 25.29 40.84
N ARG A 88 25.69 24.32 41.52
CA ARG A 88 24.39 23.75 41.13
C ARG A 88 23.27 24.79 41.03
N LYS A 89 23.35 25.87 41.81
CA LYS A 89 22.36 26.96 41.84
C LYS A 89 22.79 28.20 41.04
N SER A 90 23.92 28.15 40.32
CA SER A 90 24.41 29.31 39.59
C SER A 90 23.42 29.73 38.52
N ARG A 91 23.18 31.03 38.42
CA ARG A 91 22.33 31.64 37.39
C ARG A 91 22.90 31.43 35.99
N TRP A 92 24.16 31.03 35.85
CA TRP A 92 24.74 30.72 34.55
C TRP A 92 23.99 29.56 33.86
N PHE A 93 23.55 28.54 34.61
CA PHE A 93 22.79 27.41 34.04
C PHE A 93 21.36 27.77 33.63
N THR A 94 20.81 28.87 34.15
CA THR A 94 19.43 29.29 33.87
C THR A 94 19.35 30.33 32.76
N ARG A 95 20.46 30.77 32.15
CA ARG A 95 20.45 31.78 31.06
C ARG A 95 20.36 31.10 29.70
N GLY A 96 19.59 31.66 28.77
CA GLY A 96 19.43 31.10 27.41
C GLY A 96 20.75 30.97 26.64
N TRP A 97 21.46 32.09 26.47
CA TRP A 97 22.70 32.16 25.67
C TRP A 97 23.84 31.27 26.15
N THR A 98 23.88 30.91 27.43
CA THR A 98 24.92 30.04 27.99
C THR A 98 24.79 28.58 27.55
N LEU A 99 23.68 28.22 26.90
CA LEU A 99 23.48 26.89 26.32
C LEU A 99 24.50 26.62 25.21
N GLN A 100 24.67 27.58 24.30
CA GLN A 100 25.66 27.47 23.23
C GLN A 100 27.09 27.54 23.78
N GLU A 101 27.32 28.38 24.80
CA GLU A 101 28.62 28.48 25.51
C GLU A 101 29.04 27.15 26.15
N LEU A 102 28.08 26.31 26.55
CA LEU A 102 28.33 25.00 27.17
C LEU A 102 28.55 23.89 26.14
N ILE A 103 27.68 23.84 25.13
CA ILE A 103 27.61 22.71 24.18
C ILE A 103 28.64 22.86 23.07
N ALA A 104 28.80 24.05 22.50
CA ALA A 104 29.59 24.23 21.29
C ALA A 104 31.11 24.02 21.48
N PRO A 105 31.77 24.59 22.52
CA PRO A 105 33.22 24.45 22.66
C PRO A 105 33.65 23.03 23.05
N ALA A 106 34.82 22.60 22.57
CA ALA A 106 35.44 21.36 23.02
C ALA A 106 35.87 21.44 24.50
N SER A 107 36.42 22.58 24.93
CA SER A 107 36.92 22.80 26.29
C SER A 107 36.17 23.94 26.98
N VAL A 108 35.64 23.67 28.18
CA VAL A 108 34.97 24.66 29.05
C VAL A 108 35.51 24.51 30.47
N GLU A 109 36.03 25.60 31.03
CA GLU A 109 36.58 25.66 32.39
C GLU A 109 35.76 26.64 33.24
N PHE A 110 35.35 26.21 34.44
CA PHE A 110 34.52 26.99 35.35
C PHE A 110 35.37 27.64 36.43
N PHE A 111 35.16 28.94 36.67
CA PHE A 111 35.88 29.73 37.66
C PHE A 111 34.94 30.40 38.65
N SER A 112 35.35 30.45 39.92
CA SER A 112 34.64 31.22 40.94
C SER A 112 34.73 32.72 40.70
N ARG A 113 33.97 33.50 41.47
CA ARG A 113 34.08 34.97 41.52
C ARG A 113 35.50 35.44 41.87
N GLU A 114 36.25 34.67 42.65
CA GLU A 114 37.64 34.97 43.02
C GLU A 114 38.65 34.57 41.94
N GLY A 115 38.20 33.96 40.83
CA GLY A 115 39.05 33.54 39.71
C GLY A 115 39.75 32.19 39.94
N ILE A 116 39.25 31.39 40.88
CA ILE A 116 39.79 30.06 41.21
C ILE A 116 39.06 29.01 40.36
N CYS A 117 39.81 28.08 39.75
CA CYS A 117 39.24 26.99 38.96
C CYS A 117 38.40 26.05 39.84
N LEU A 118 37.17 25.78 39.40
CA LEU A 118 36.22 24.88 40.07
C LEU A 118 36.23 23.49 39.43
N GLY A 119 36.49 23.41 38.13
CA GLY A 119 36.49 22.18 37.34
C GLY A 119 36.29 22.47 35.85
N SER A 120 36.29 21.42 35.04
CA SER A 120 36.01 21.48 33.61
C SER A 120 34.68 20.84 33.27
N LYS A 121 34.17 21.08 32.05
CA LYS A 121 33.00 20.36 31.53
C LYS A 121 33.17 18.84 31.58
N GLU A 122 34.38 18.35 31.32
CA GLU A 122 34.71 16.93 31.39
C GLU A 122 34.70 16.41 32.85
N SER A 123 35.36 17.10 33.78
CA SER A 123 35.41 16.65 35.17
C SER A 123 34.08 16.79 35.93
N MET A 124 33.13 17.55 35.36
CA MET A 124 31.84 17.85 35.98
C MET A 124 30.64 17.38 35.15
N GLU A 125 30.84 16.56 34.12
CA GLU A 125 29.80 16.16 33.15
C GLU A 125 28.53 15.62 33.80
N GLN A 126 28.66 14.78 34.84
CA GLN A 126 27.53 14.20 35.57
C GLN A 126 26.72 15.28 36.30
N THR A 127 27.40 16.21 36.97
CA THR A 127 26.74 17.32 37.67
C THR A 127 26.07 18.27 36.67
N ILE A 128 26.69 18.52 35.52
CA ILE A 128 26.12 19.38 34.47
C ILE A 128 24.88 18.72 33.85
N HIS A 129 24.93 17.41 33.58
CA HIS A 129 23.79 16.62 33.11
C HIS A 129 22.60 16.73 34.08
N GLU A 130 22.84 16.51 35.38
CA GLU A 130 21.81 16.64 36.42
C GLU A 130 21.16 18.03 36.49
N ILE A 131 21.94 19.09 36.28
CA ILE A 131 21.43 20.47 36.33
C ILE A 131 20.63 20.82 35.06
N THR A 132 21.09 20.38 33.89
CA THR A 132 20.65 20.91 32.59
C THR A 132 19.78 19.96 31.78
N GLY A 133 19.79 18.67 32.08
CA GLY A 133 19.16 17.63 31.26
C GLY A 133 19.88 17.36 29.93
N ILE A 134 21.03 17.99 29.67
CA ILE A 134 21.83 17.77 28.45
C ILE A 134 22.50 16.41 28.54
N ALA A 135 22.35 15.56 27.52
CA ALA A 135 22.98 14.24 27.48
C ALA A 135 24.50 14.34 27.67
N ILE A 136 25.08 13.42 28.45
CA ILE A 136 26.53 13.36 28.70
C ILE A 136 27.30 13.27 27.38
N ASP A 137 26.80 12.48 26.43
CA ASP A 137 27.38 12.37 25.10
C ASP A 137 27.42 13.71 24.35
N ALA A 138 26.42 14.57 24.51
CA ALA A 138 26.41 15.90 23.91
C ALA A 138 27.46 16.81 24.58
N LEU A 139 27.64 16.71 25.91
CA LEU A 139 28.70 17.42 26.63
C LEU A 139 30.11 17.01 26.18
N ARG A 140 30.29 15.72 25.84
CA ARG A 140 31.52 15.14 25.29
C ARG A 140 31.76 15.47 23.81
N GLY A 141 30.87 16.21 23.16
CA GLY A 141 31.05 16.68 21.78
C GLY A 141 30.55 15.73 20.69
N ARG A 142 29.66 14.79 21.03
CA ARG A 142 28.97 13.97 20.02
C ARG A 142 28.20 14.88 19.04
N PRO A 143 28.22 14.62 17.72
CA PRO A 143 27.54 15.48 16.75
C PRO A 143 26.07 15.70 17.07
N LEU A 144 25.62 16.96 17.05
CA LEU A 144 24.24 17.33 17.42
C LEU A 144 23.17 16.70 16.54
N SER A 145 23.51 16.32 15.30
CA SER A 145 22.63 15.60 14.38
C SER A 145 22.24 14.20 14.87
N GLN A 146 22.95 13.64 15.85
CA GLN A 146 22.62 12.33 16.44
C GLN A 146 21.59 12.41 17.57
N PHE A 147 21.19 13.63 17.97
CA PHE A 147 20.17 13.86 18.99
C PHE A 147 18.87 14.32 18.32
N SER A 148 17.74 13.86 18.85
CA SER A 148 16.44 14.21 18.26
C SER A 148 16.18 15.72 18.35
N THR A 149 15.36 16.25 17.44
CA THR A 149 14.96 17.66 17.49
C THR A 149 14.30 18.01 18.81
N ASN A 150 13.41 17.15 19.31
CA ASN A 150 12.73 17.35 20.59
C ASN A 150 13.70 17.38 21.77
N GLU A 151 14.68 16.48 21.79
CA GLU A 151 15.70 16.45 22.85
C GLU A 151 16.52 17.75 22.88
N ARG A 152 16.95 18.24 21.71
CA ARG A 152 17.69 19.51 21.61
C ARG A 152 16.84 20.71 22.05
N LEU A 153 15.54 20.73 21.72
CA LEU A 153 14.61 21.77 22.19
C LEU A 153 14.45 21.76 23.71
N LEU A 154 14.42 20.56 24.33
CA LEU A 154 14.28 20.42 25.79
C LEU A 154 15.47 21.03 26.56
N TRP A 155 16.68 21.01 26.01
CA TRP A 155 17.87 21.61 26.65
C TRP A 155 17.75 23.13 26.88
N ALA A 156 16.87 23.80 26.13
CA ALA A 156 16.58 25.22 26.26
C ALA A 156 15.35 25.52 27.13
N GLN A 157 14.51 24.53 27.42
CA GLN A 157 13.17 24.72 27.98
C GLN A 157 13.15 25.46 29.33
N GLN A 158 14.11 25.16 30.22
CA GLN A 158 14.18 25.73 31.57
C GLN A 158 15.03 27.02 31.64
N ARG A 159 15.46 27.55 30.50
CA ARG A 159 16.34 28.72 30.43
C ARG A 159 15.55 30.00 30.25
N ILE A 160 16.05 31.08 30.85
CA ILE A 160 15.44 32.41 30.91
C ILE A 160 16.26 33.37 30.05
N THR A 161 15.58 34.21 29.28
CA THR A 161 16.16 35.25 28.45
C THR A 161 15.58 36.62 28.77
N LYS A 162 16.32 37.69 28.44
CA LYS A 162 15.88 39.07 28.70
C LYS A 162 14.82 39.53 27.71
N ARG A 163 15.00 39.20 26.43
CA ARG A 163 13.98 39.34 25.38
C ARG A 163 13.33 37.99 25.15
N GLU A 164 12.06 38.00 24.81
CA GLU A 164 11.29 36.78 24.64
C GLU A 164 11.74 35.99 23.39
N GLU A 165 12.17 36.68 22.34
CA GLU A 165 12.65 36.06 21.10
C GLU A 165 14.05 35.45 21.25
N ASP A 166 14.85 35.94 22.22
CA ASP A 166 16.14 35.33 22.55
C ASP A 166 15.99 33.88 23.03
N ALA A 167 14.81 33.49 23.54
CA ALA A 167 14.53 32.10 23.88
C ALA A 167 14.62 31.18 22.64
N VAL A 168 14.45 31.76 21.44
CA VAL A 168 14.56 31.09 20.14
C VAL A 168 15.94 31.30 19.55
N TYR A 169 16.42 32.55 19.51
CA TYR A 169 17.70 32.86 18.87
C TYR A 169 18.91 32.22 19.57
N CYS A 170 18.81 31.95 20.87
CA CYS A 170 19.84 31.20 21.58
C CYS A 170 19.90 29.69 21.22
N GLN A 171 19.02 29.21 20.34
CA GLN A 171 19.00 27.81 19.88
C GLN A 171 19.45 27.63 18.43
N LEU A 172 19.67 28.68 17.64
CA LEU A 172 19.95 28.57 16.19
C LEU A 172 21.12 27.62 15.89
N GLY A 173 22.22 27.78 16.61
CA GLY A 173 23.41 26.94 16.41
C GLY A 173 23.24 25.47 16.81
N LEU A 174 22.26 25.13 17.67
CA LEU A 174 21.97 23.73 18.01
C LEU A 174 21.35 22.98 16.83
N PHE A 175 20.69 23.70 15.94
CA PHE A 175 19.98 23.15 14.79
C PHE A 175 20.68 23.45 13.45
N ASP A 176 21.82 24.16 13.49
CA ASP A 176 22.57 24.58 12.30
C ASP A 176 21.68 25.36 11.31
N VAL A 177 20.86 26.29 11.84
CA VAL A 177 19.94 27.12 11.07
C VAL A 177 20.32 28.59 11.15
N GLN A 178 19.99 29.34 10.11
CA GLN A 178 20.17 30.79 10.05
C GLN A 178 18.83 31.47 9.80
N MET A 179 18.52 32.53 10.55
CA MET A 179 17.28 33.28 10.33
C MET A 179 17.40 34.76 10.69
N PRO A 180 16.64 35.66 10.04
CA PRO A 180 16.59 37.08 10.39
C PRO A 180 16.10 37.33 11.83
N LEU A 181 16.78 38.22 12.57
CA LEU A 181 16.38 38.63 13.91
C LEU A 181 15.31 39.73 13.86
N LEU A 182 14.07 39.39 14.19
CA LEU A 182 12.95 40.32 14.24
C LEU A 182 12.51 40.55 15.70
N TYR A 183 13.19 41.45 16.40
CA TYR A 183 12.78 41.83 17.75
C TYR A 183 11.47 42.62 17.73
N GLY A 184 10.51 42.24 18.57
CA GLY A 184 9.14 42.74 18.58
C GLY A 184 8.13 41.80 17.88
N GLU A 185 8.57 40.69 17.28
CA GLU A 185 7.65 39.71 16.68
C GLU A 185 6.94 38.83 17.73
N GLY A 186 7.53 38.72 18.92
CA GLY A 186 7.05 37.87 20.02
C GLY A 186 7.57 36.43 19.94
N ARG A 187 7.67 35.77 21.09
CA ARG A 187 8.27 34.42 21.20
C ARG A 187 7.61 33.39 20.30
N GLU A 188 6.27 33.34 20.28
CA GLU A 188 5.53 32.34 19.50
C GLU A 188 5.79 32.43 17.99
N LYS A 189 5.95 33.65 17.45
CA LYS A 189 6.23 33.85 16.02
C LYS A 189 7.67 33.47 15.68
N ALA A 190 8.61 33.86 16.54
CA ALA A 190 10.00 33.44 16.41
C ALA A 190 10.13 31.91 16.48
N GLU A 191 9.42 31.24 17.41
CA GLU A 191 9.39 29.78 17.53
C GLU A 191 8.84 29.12 16.26
N LYS A 192 7.72 29.63 15.71
CA LYS A 192 7.16 29.11 14.44
C LYS A 192 8.15 29.19 13.29
N ARG A 193 8.90 30.29 13.19
CA ARG A 193 9.93 30.46 12.17
C ARG A 193 11.08 29.49 12.39
N LEU A 194 11.59 29.34 13.61
CA LEU A 194 12.63 28.36 13.94
C LEU A 194 12.22 26.94 13.52
N HIS A 195 10.99 26.50 13.87
CA HIS A 195 10.51 25.18 13.47
C HIS A 195 10.47 24.99 11.94
N ARG A 196 10.16 26.04 11.20
CA ARG A 196 10.20 26.01 9.73
C ARG A 196 11.62 25.88 9.20
N GLU A 197 12.57 26.68 9.70
CA GLU A 197 13.98 26.59 9.28
C GLU A 197 14.59 25.21 9.64
N ILE A 198 14.26 24.66 10.81
CA ILE A 198 14.68 23.30 11.20
C ILE A 198 14.16 22.26 10.20
N LYS A 199 12.90 22.41 9.78
CA LYS A 199 12.27 21.51 8.80
C LYS A 199 12.95 21.61 7.43
N GLU A 200 13.31 22.81 7.01
CA GLU A 200 13.99 23.08 5.74
C GLU A 200 15.45 22.58 5.74
N SER A 201 16.22 22.77 6.83
CA SER A 201 17.62 22.34 6.92
C SER A 201 17.80 20.81 7.09
N SER A 202 16.80 20.12 7.65
CA SER A 202 16.86 18.67 7.90
C SER A 202 16.69 17.80 6.63
N GLY A 203 16.64 18.39 5.44
CA GLY A 203 16.50 17.63 4.17
C GLY A 203 15.20 16.83 4.06
N THR A 204 14.19 17.13 4.89
CA THR A 204 12.82 16.63 4.69
C THR A 204 12.18 17.52 3.63
N THR A 205 12.65 17.40 2.39
CA THR A 205 12.05 18.08 1.24
C THR A 205 10.58 17.68 1.23
N LEU A 206 9.69 18.62 1.53
CA LEU A 206 8.27 18.44 1.27
C LEU A 206 8.17 17.99 -0.19
N LEU A 207 7.64 16.79 -0.42
CA LEU A 207 7.48 16.28 -1.78
C LEU A 207 6.64 17.30 -2.54
N SER A 208 7.11 17.75 -3.70
CA SER A 208 6.31 18.61 -4.55
C SER A 208 5.01 17.91 -4.92
N GLN A 209 3.96 18.68 -5.24
CA GLN A 209 2.68 18.07 -5.64
C GLN A 209 2.87 17.13 -6.85
N GLU A 210 3.81 17.44 -7.74
CA GLU A 210 4.16 16.59 -8.89
C GLU A 210 4.83 15.27 -8.44
N GLN A 211 5.70 15.31 -7.43
CA GLN A 211 6.31 14.11 -6.87
C GLN A 211 5.29 13.23 -6.14
N LYS A 212 4.38 13.85 -5.36
CA LYS A 212 3.25 13.15 -4.73
C LYS A 212 2.37 12.49 -5.79
N GLN A 213 2.08 13.17 -6.89
CA GLN A 213 1.31 12.61 -7.99
C GLN A 213 2.04 11.43 -8.65
N LYS A 214 3.34 11.52 -8.90
CA LYS A 214 4.13 10.40 -9.45
C LYS A 214 4.11 9.17 -8.53
N LEU A 215 4.18 9.37 -7.21
CA LEU A 215 4.07 8.27 -6.24
C LEU A 215 2.66 7.68 -6.24
N LEU A 216 1.62 8.52 -6.30
CA LEU A 216 0.23 8.09 -6.40
C LEU A 216 0.01 7.27 -7.69
N ASP A 217 0.49 7.75 -8.83
CA ASP A 217 0.42 7.06 -10.12
C ASP A 217 1.18 5.73 -10.08
N SER A 218 2.29 5.65 -9.33
CA SER A 218 3.03 4.41 -9.14
C SER A 218 2.29 3.36 -8.31
N LEU A 219 1.29 3.73 -7.51
CA LEU A 219 0.43 2.77 -6.83
C LEU A 219 -0.54 2.10 -7.81
N ARG A 220 -0.87 2.75 -8.92
CA ARG A 220 -1.76 2.21 -9.95
C ARG A 220 -1.10 1.05 -10.71
N PHE A 221 -1.91 0.07 -11.11
CA PHE A 221 -1.50 -1.04 -11.97
C PHE A 221 -2.63 -1.39 -12.95
N ASP A 222 -2.27 -2.12 -14.00
CA ASP A 222 -3.23 -2.56 -15.02
C ASP A 222 -4.27 -3.52 -14.42
N GLN A 223 -5.49 -3.51 -14.95
CA GLN A 223 -6.59 -4.36 -14.47
C GLN A 223 -7.04 -4.15 -13.01
N ILE A 224 -6.62 -3.07 -12.32
CA ILE A 224 -6.95 -2.77 -10.91
C ILE A 224 -8.45 -2.87 -10.55
N ASP A 225 -9.34 -2.56 -11.49
CA ASP A 225 -10.81 -2.61 -11.34
C ASP A 225 -11.49 -3.70 -12.19
N ALA A 226 -10.71 -4.53 -12.91
CA ALA A 226 -11.22 -5.44 -13.94
C ALA A 226 -12.15 -6.50 -13.37
N ARG A 227 -11.77 -7.08 -12.23
CA ARG A 227 -12.58 -8.09 -11.55
C ARG A 227 -13.93 -7.54 -11.11
N HIS A 228 -13.93 -6.40 -10.41
CA HIS A 228 -15.17 -5.73 -9.99
C HIS A 228 -16.09 -5.43 -11.18
N THR A 229 -15.53 -4.95 -12.29
CA THR A 229 -16.33 -4.60 -13.48
C THR A 229 -16.93 -5.82 -14.15
N THR A 230 -16.19 -6.93 -14.20
CA THR A 230 -16.61 -8.20 -14.84
C THR A 230 -17.67 -8.96 -14.03
N ILE A 231 -17.66 -8.87 -12.70
CA ILE A 231 -18.68 -9.53 -11.86
C ILE A 231 -20.09 -9.07 -12.28
N LYS A 232 -20.99 -10.00 -12.60
CA LYS A 232 -22.36 -9.66 -12.98
C LYS A 232 -23.08 -8.92 -11.84
N ASN A 233 -23.84 -7.89 -12.19
CA ASN A 233 -24.67 -7.19 -11.23
C ASN A 233 -25.70 -8.14 -10.62
N ALA A 234 -25.99 -7.95 -9.32
CA ALA A 234 -27.09 -8.64 -8.67
C ALA A 234 -28.40 -8.38 -9.45
N HIS A 235 -29.22 -9.42 -9.59
CA HIS A 235 -30.53 -9.28 -10.19
C HIS A 235 -31.38 -8.30 -9.36
N ALA A 236 -32.30 -7.55 -9.97
CA ALA A 236 -32.92 -6.37 -9.36
C ALA A 236 -33.64 -6.63 -8.01
N ARG A 237 -33.97 -7.88 -7.71
CA ARG A 237 -34.65 -8.34 -6.48
C ARG A 237 -33.77 -9.17 -5.54
N THR A 238 -32.49 -9.36 -5.83
CA THR A 238 -31.59 -10.18 -5.01
C THR A 238 -30.72 -9.33 -4.07
N CYS A 239 -30.08 -9.96 -3.10
CA CYS A 239 -29.06 -9.40 -2.18
C CYS A 239 -29.55 -8.34 -1.18
N LYS A 240 -30.76 -7.79 -1.35
CA LYS A 240 -31.32 -6.73 -0.48
C LYS A 240 -31.48 -7.14 0.98
N TRP A 241 -31.57 -8.44 1.25
CA TRP A 241 -31.70 -8.98 2.59
C TRP A 241 -30.47 -8.71 3.47
N LEU A 242 -29.27 -8.57 2.89
CA LEU A 242 -28.05 -8.25 3.63
C LEU A 242 -28.20 -6.97 4.45
N LEU A 243 -28.84 -5.96 3.88
CA LEU A 243 -29.04 -4.66 4.54
C LEU A 243 -29.97 -4.72 5.77
N ARG A 244 -30.63 -5.86 5.99
CA ARG A 244 -31.53 -6.12 7.11
C ARG A 244 -30.97 -7.13 8.11
N LYS A 245 -29.78 -7.67 7.86
CA LYS A 245 -29.15 -8.65 8.74
C LYS A 245 -28.51 -7.96 9.94
N SER A 246 -28.67 -8.56 11.11
CA SER A 246 -28.12 -8.05 12.37
C SER A 246 -26.62 -7.85 12.27
N GLU A 247 -25.88 -8.80 11.71
CA GLU A 247 -24.42 -8.73 11.57
C GLU A 247 -23.99 -7.53 10.73
N TYR A 248 -24.71 -7.24 9.63
CA TYR A 248 -24.41 -6.09 8.77
C TYR A 248 -24.79 -4.75 9.42
N ILE A 249 -25.92 -4.71 10.13
CA ILE A 249 -26.38 -3.51 10.84
C ILE A 249 -25.44 -3.20 12.02
N ASP A 250 -25.12 -4.21 12.81
CA ASP A 250 -24.26 -4.13 13.98
C ASP A 250 -22.84 -3.71 13.58
N TRP A 251 -22.32 -4.26 12.49
CA TRP A 251 -21.03 -3.85 11.93
C TRP A 251 -20.96 -2.34 11.64
N LEU A 252 -22.05 -1.72 11.17
CA LEU A 252 -22.10 -0.28 10.89
C LEU A 252 -22.37 0.58 12.13
N ASP A 253 -22.80 -0.04 13.24
CA ASP A 253 -23.14 0.65 14.48
C ASP A 253 -21.88 1.07 15.24
N LYS A 254 -21.73 2.37 15.48
CA LYS A 254 -20.60 2.93 16.23
C LYS A 254 -20.53 2.41 17.67
N THR A 255 -21.67 2.04 18.26
CA THR A 255 -21.74 1.63 19.67
C THR A 255 -21.22 0.22 19.90
N LYS A 256 -21.20 -0.59 18.83
CA LYS A 256 -20.72 -1.98 18.85
C LYS A 256 -19.28 -2.13 18.36
N LEU A 257 -18.62 -1.03 17.99
CA LEU A 257 -17.28 -1.06 17.40
C LEU A 257 -16.24 -1.80 18.29
N SER A 258 -16.34 -1.70 19.62
CA SER A 258 -15.46 -2.40 20.56
C SER A 258 -15.62 -3.94 20.56
N GLU A 259 -16.74 -4.45 20.06
CA GLU A 259 -17.06 -5.88 20.02
C GLU A 259 -16.40 -6.56 18.81
N HIS A 260 -16.31 -5.85 17.68
CA HIS A 260 -15.87 -6.42 16.40
C HIS A 260 -14.72 -5.67 15.73
N HIS A 261 -14.20 -4.59 16.34
CA HIS A 261 -13.06 -3.79 15.84
C HIS A 261 -13.16 -3.35 14.38
N GLY A 262 -14.39 -3.16 13.87
CA GLY A 262 -14.65 -2.77 12.50
C GLY A 262 -14.69 -3.93 11.48
N PHE A 263 -14.64 -5.20 11.90
CA PHE A 263 -14.61 -6.35 10.99
C PHE A 263 -15.96 -7.04 10.79
N LEU A 264 -16.29 -7.30 9.53
CA LEU A 264 -17.35 -8.20 9.08
C LEU A 264 -16.77 -9.18 8.06
N TRP A 265 -17.04 -10.48 8.21
CA TRP A 265 -16.57 -11.52 7.30
C TRP A 265 -17.72 -12.33 6.73
N ILE A 266 -17.91 -12.21 5.42
CA ILE A 266 -18.91 -12.99 4.67
C ILE A 266 -18.28 -14.28 4.16
N LYS A 267 -18.77 -15.43 4.63
CA LYS A 267 -18.24 -16.76 4.29
C LYS A 267 -19.26 -17.56 3.49
N GLY A 268 -18.77 -18.44 2.61
CA GLY A 268 -19.64 -19.39 1.94
C GLY A 268 -18.96 -20.31 0.91
N LYS A 269 -19.65 -21.36 0.49
CA LYS A 269 -19.22 -22.36 -0.50
C LYS A 269 -18.86 -21.73 -1.85
N PRO A 270 -18.08 -22.41 -2.70
CA PRO A 270 -17.83 -21.94 -4.06
C PRO A 270 -19.14 -21.77 -4.84
N GLY A 271 -19.26 -20.69 -5.63
CA GLY A 271 -20.43 -20.45 -6.49
C GLY A 271 -21.69 -19.96 -5.77
N THR A 272 -21.66 -19.66 -4.47
CA THR A 272 -22.82 -19.15 -3.71
C THR A 272 -23.16 -17.68 -3.95
N GLY A 273 -22.39 -16.95 -4.76
CA GLY A 273 -22.68 -15.55 -5.07
C GLY A 273 -22.09 -14.52 -4.08
N LYS A 274 -21.07 -14.89 -3.29
CA LYS A 274 -20.29 -13.96 -2.43
C LYS A 274 -19.89 -12.67 -3.15
N SER A 275 -19.18 -12.78 -4.27
CA SER A 275 -18.71 -11.62 -5.04
C SER A 275 -19.85 -10.76 -5.58
N THR A 276 -20.98 -11.37 -5.95
CA THR A 276 -22.19 -10.64 -6.34
C THR A 276 -22.80 -9.90 -5.15
N LEU A 277 -22.83 -10.51 -3.96
CA LEU A 277 -23.29 -9.87 -2.73
C LEU A 277 -22.36 -8.73 -2.30
N MET A 278 -21.04 -8.91 -2.38
CA MET A 278 -20.03 -7.88 -2.10
C MET A 278 -20.13 -6.71 -3.07
N LYS A 279 -20.32 -6.97 -4.37
CA LYS A 279 -20.57 -5.93 -5.38
C LYS A 279 -21.86 -5.16 -5.08
N PHE A 280 -22.93 -5.84 -4.65
CA PHE A 280 -24.15 -5.19 -4.20
C PHE A 280 -23.93 -4.31 -2.96
N ALA A 281 -23.22 -4.81 -1.95
CA ALA A 281 -22.91 -4.08 -0.73
C ALA A 281 -22.10 -2.81 -1.02
N LEU A 282 -21.07 -2.93 -1.86
CA LEU A 282 -20.24 -1.81 -2.32
C LEU A 282 -21.07 -0.77 -3.09
N ALA A 283 -21.91 -1.21 -4.04
CA ALA A 283 -22.76 -0.30 -4.80
C ALA A 283 -23.76 0.44 -3.89
N ASN A 284 -24.33 -0.24 -2.89
CA ASN A 284 -25.20 0.38 -1.91
C ASN A 284 -24.45 1.35 -0.99
N ALA A 285 -23.23 1.01 -0.55
CA ALA A 285 -22.37 1.88 0.24
C ALA A 285 -22.05 3.17 -0.53
N ARG A 286 -21.55 3.07 -1.76
CA ARG A 286 -21.28 4.24 -2.63
C ARG A 286 -22.51 5.12 -2.85
N LYS A 287 -23.72 4.54 -2.86
CA LYS A 287 -24.98 5.29 -3.04
C LYS A 287 -25.48 5.96 -1.77
N ARG A 288 -25.37 5.30 -0.61
CA ARG A 288 -26.02 5.73 0.65
C ARG A 288 -25.07 6.37 1.65
N MET A 289 -23.79 6.00 1.64
CA MET A 289 -22.78 6.45 2.59
C MET A 289 -21.99 7.62 2.00
N LYS A 290 -22.67 8.75 1.70
CA LYS A 290 -22.03 9.90 1.04
C LYS A 290 -20.92 10.57 1.86
N ASP A 291 -21.02 10.47 3.19
CA ASP A 291 -20.03 11.02 4.13
C ASP A 291 -18.89 10.04 4.43
N TRP A 292 -18.87 8.89 3.75
CA TRP A 292 -17.86 7.86 3.93
C TRP A 292 -16.96 7.80 2.71
N VAL A 293 -15.67 7.58 2.97
CA VAL A 293 -14.73 7.13 1.96
C VAL A 293 -14.94 5.64 1.78
N VAL A 294 -15.27 5.26 0.55
CA VAL A 294 -15.56 3.87 0.20
C VAL A 294 -14.44 3.36 -0.69
N ALA A 295 -13.69 2.38 -0.19
CA ALA A 295 -12.63 1.71 -0.92
C ALA A 295 -12.97 0.23 -1.15
N SER A 296 -12.41 -0.36 -2.20
CA SER A 296 -12.65 -1.77 -2.49
C SER A 296 -11.54 -2.44 -3.26
N PHE A 297 -11.35 -3.74 -3.04
CA PHE A 297 -10.49 -4.60 -3.84
C PHE A 297 -11.14 -5.97 -4.03
N PHE A 298 -11.08 -6.52 -5.23
CA PHE A 298 -11.64 -7.85 -5.55
C PHE A 298 -10.51 -8.71 -6.08
N PHE A 299 -10.11 -9.73 -5.31
CA PHE A 299 -9.09 -10.67 -5.78
C PHE A 299 -9.57 -11.39 -7.04
N ASN A 300 -8.60 -11.65 -7.93
CA ASN A 300 -8.85 -12.35 -9.17
C ASN A 300 -7.79 -13.44 -9.38
N ALA A 301 -8.08 -14.66 -8.93
CA ALA A 301 -7.24 -15.84 -9.13
C ALA A 301 -6.96 -16.14 -10.61
N ARG A 302 -7.81 -15.65 -11.53
CA ARG A 302 -7.68 -15.80 -12.99
C ARG A 302 -6.97 -14.62 -13.65
N GLY A 303 -6.64 -13.58 -12.89
CA GLY A 303 -5.95 -12.39 -13.36
C GLY A 303 -4.43 -12.54 -13.34
N GLU A 304 -3.74 -11.41 -13.51
CA GLU A 304 -2.29 -11.33 -13.39
C GLU A 304 -1.81 -11.46 -11.95
N ASP A 305 -0.50 -11.65 -11.75
CA ASP A 305 0.11 -11.89 -10.43
C ASP A 305 -0.24 -10.82 -9.39
N ILE A 306 -0.37 -9.56 -9.81
CA ILE A 306 -0.74 -8.48 -8.90
C ILE A 306 -2.21 -8.55 -8.44
N GLU A 307 -3.14 -9.00 -9.30
CA GLU A 307 -4.58 -9.09 -9.00
C GLU A 307 -4.91 -10.20 -7.97
N LYS A 308 -3.99 -11.15 -7.78
CA LYS A 308 -4.09 -12.24 -6.79
C LYS A 308 -3.13 -12.10 -5.60
N SER A 309 -2.50 -10.93 -5.43
CA SER A 309 -1.53 -10.65 -4.36
C SER A 309 -2.01 -9.60 -3.37
N THR A 310 -1.54 -9.68 -2.13
CA THR A 310 -1.82 -8.63 -1.12
C THR A 310 -1.17 -7.29 -1.46
N ILE A 311 -0.07 -7.30 -2.22
CA ILE A 311 0.55 -6.08 -2.79
C ILE A 311 -0.47 -5.31 -3.62
N GLY A 312 -1.22 -6.00 -4.51
CA GLY A 312 -2.27 -5.39 -5.31
C GLY A 312 -3.38 -4.78 -4.44
N THR A 313 -3.78 -5.48 -3.37
CA THR A 313 -4.77 -5.01 -2.40
C THR A 313 -4.32 -3.72 -1.72
N TYR A 314 -3.14 -3.71 -1.10
CA TYR A 314 -2.66 -2.53 -0.37
C TYR A 314 -2.48 -1.33 -1.31
N ARG A 315 -1.90 -1.53 -2.49
CA ARG A 315 -1.74 -0.48 -3.50
C ARG A 315 -3.09 0.12 -3.91
N SER A 316 -4.09 -0.71 -4.17
CA SER A 316 -5.43 -0.26 -4.57
C SER A 316 -6.17 0.48 -3.48
N LEU A 317 -6.13 -0.02 -2.23
CA LEU A 317 -6.76 0.65 -1.10
C LEU A 317 -6.10 2.00 -0.80
N LEU A 318 -4.76 2.04 -0.77
CA LEU A 318 -4.01 3.29 -0.60
C LEU A 318 -4.34 4.31 -1.69
N LEU A 319 -4.33 3.90 -2.96
CA LEU A 319 -4.67 4.78 -4.07
C LEU A 319 -6.07 5.38 -3.88
N GLN A 320 -7.08 4.55 -3.61
CA GLN A 320 -8.47 5.01 -3.41
C GLN A 320 -8.62 5.94 -2.19
N LEU A 321 -7.91 5.66 -1.09
CA LEU A 321 -7.94 6.50 0.10
C LEU A 321 -7.26 7.86 -0.15
N LEU A 322 -6.09 7.87 -0.77
CA LEU A 322 -5.29 9.08 -1.01
C LEU A 322 -5.86 9.96 -2.13
N GLU A 323 -6.59 9.40 -3.09
CA GLU A 323 -7.34 10.14 -4.10
C GLU A 323 -8.61 10.78 -3.50
N GLN A 324 -9.35 10.05 -2.65
CA GLN A 324 -10.58 10.56 -2.03
C GLN A 324 -10.30 11.52 -0.85
N LEU A 325 -9.16 11.36 -0.17
CA LEU A 325 -8.70 12.24 0.90
C LEU A 325 -7.29 12.78 0.62
N PRO A 326 -7.16 13.83 -0.22
CA PRO A 326 -5.85 14.41 -0.56
C PRO A 326 -5.04 14.89 0.65
N ALA A 327 -5.70 15.24 1.77
CA ALA A 327 -5.04 15.61 3.02
C ALA A 327 -4.14 14.49 3.59
N LEU A 328 -4.44 13.23 3.27
CA LEU A 328 -3.65 12.08 3.68
C LEU A 328 -2.36 11.93 2.86
N GLN A 329 -2.20 12.58 1.70
CA GLN A 329 -1.00 12.41 0.85
C GLN A 329 0.31 12.84 1.52
N ASN A 330 0.25 13.51 2.67
CA ASN A 330 1.42 13.79 3.51
C ASN A 330 2.03 12.52 4.12
N VAL A 331 1.34 11.37 4.08
CA VAL A 331 1.93 10.09 4.53
C VAL A 331 3.20 9.73 3.76
N PHE A 332 3.35 10.20 2.51
CA PHE A 332 4.59 10.01 1.72
C PHE A 332 5.81 10.74 2.31
N GLU A 333 5.59 11.68 3.24
CA GLU A 333 6.64 12.44 3.92
C GLU A 333 7.01 11.83 5.28
N SER A 334 6.38 10.72 5.68
CA SER A 334 6.61 10.08 6.98
C SER A 334 8.05 9.51 7.08
N PRO A 335 8.68 9.55 8.27
CA PRO A 335 10.00 8.96 8.49
C PRO A 335 10.01 7.48 8.05
N GLY A 336 10.91 7.12 7.14
CA GLY A 336 10.97 5.78 6.53
C GLY A 336 10.66 5.75 5.03
N PHE A 337 10.01 6.79 4.49
CA PHE A 337 9.77 6.95 3.04
C PHE A 337 10.73 7.91 2.33
N SER A 338 11.41 8.78 3.09
CA SER A 338 12.16 9.93 2.59
C SER A 338 13.53 9.64 1.95
N THR A 339 13.96 8.38 1.82
CA THR A 339 15.32 8.06 1.31
C THR A 339 15.40 7.24 0.04
N LEU A 340 14.28 6.82 -0.57
CA LEU A 340 14.33 5.96 -1.76
C LEU A 340 13.31 6.40 -2.81
N SER A 341 13.84 6.78 -3.99
CA SER A 341 13.20 6.80 -5.32
C SER A 341 12.22 7.92 -5.67
N ALA A 342 12.79 9.06 -6.07
CA ALA A 342 12.20 9.91 -7.10
C ALA A 342 12.66 9.49 -8.52
N SER A 343 12.86 8.18 -8.76
CA SER A 343 13.13 7.63 -10.09
C SER A 343 11.93 6.82 -10.57
N THR A 344 11.59 6.98 -11.84
CA THR A 344 10.56 6.22 -12.55
C THR A 344 10.85 4.72 -12.41
N GLY A 345 10.02 4.00 -11.65
CA GLY A 345 10.19 2.56 -11.42
C GLY A 345 10.24 2.11 -9.96
N HIS A 346 9.70 2.88 -9.00
CA HIS A 346 9.60 2.44 -7.61
C HIS A 346 8.85 1.11 -7.50
N LYS A 347 9.51 0.11 -6.91
CA LYS A 347 8.89 -1.19 -6.58
C LYS A 347 8.45 -1.15 -5.12
N TRP A 348 7.14 -1.14 -4.92
CA TRP A 348 6.51 -1.20 -3.60
C TRP A 348 6.76 -2.55 -2.92
N SER A 349 7.24 -2.54 -1.69
CA SER A 349 7.31 -3.73 -0.84
C SER A 349 6.05 -3.83 0.04
N ILE A 350 5.73 -5.03 0.52
CA ILE A 350 4.59 -5.24 1.42
C ILE A 350 4.74 -4.38 2.68
N GLU A 351 5.93 -4.35 3.28
CA GLU A 351 6.18 -3.62 4.53
C GLU A 351 6.02 -2.10 4.36
N SER A 352 6.47 -1.54 3.23
CA SER A 352 6.30 -0.11 2.97
C SER A 352 4.84 0.24 2.75
N LEU A 353 4.09 -0.60 2.03
CA LEU A 353 2.65 -0.42 1.81
C LEU A 353 1.85 -0.54 3.11
N LYS A 354 2.17 -1.51 3.98
CA LYS A 354 1.56 -1.64 5.31
C LYS A 354 1.80 -0.40 6.16
N THR A 355 3.05 0.03 6.27
CA THR A 355 3.43 1.24 7.01
C THR A 355 2.68 2.48 6.49
N LEU A 356 2.57 2.63 5.17
CA LEU A 356 1.86 3.75 4.56
C LEU A 356 0.36 3.70 4.87
N LEU A 357 -0.25 2.52 4.82
CA LEU A 357 -1.67 2.35 5.09
C LEU A 357 -1.98 2.58 6.58
N GLU A 358 -1.13 2.13 7.49
CA GLU A 358 -1.26 2.40 8.92
C GLU A 358 -1.22 3.91 9.20
N HIS A 359 -0.22 4.62 8.67
CA HIS A 359 -0.15 6.09 8.80
C HIS A 359 -1.35 6.80 8.16
N ALA A 360 -1.84 6.31 7.02
CA ALA A 360 -3.03 6.86 6.38
C ALA A 360 -4.28 6.69 7.26
N VAL A 361 -4.43 5.53 7.90
CA VAL A 361 -5.54 5.25 8.83
C VAL A 361 -5.44 6.11 10.09
N GLN A 362 -4.25 6.24 10.69
CA GLN A 362 -4.01 7.14 11.82
C GLN A 362 -4.34 8.61 11.48
N GLY A 363 -4.07 9.01 10.23
CA GLY A 363 -4.35 10.35 9.71
C GLY A 363 -5.81 10.64 9.37
N LEU A 364 -6.74 9.66 9.49
CA LEU A 364 -8.14 9.84 9.07
C LEU A 364 -8.89 10.91 9.89
N GLY A 365 -8.52 11.12 11.14
CA GLY A 365 -9.20 12.04 12.04
C GLY A 365 -10.70 11.69 12.18
N LYS A 366 -11.58 12.57 11.68
CA LYS A 366 -13.04 12.40 11.72
C LYS A 366 -13.63 11.70 10.49
N SER A 367 -12.82 11.44 9.47
CA SER A 367 -13.26 10.79 8.25
C SER A 367 -13.72 9.36 8.52
N LEU A 368 -14.81 8.96 7.87
CA LEU A 368 -15.38 7.61 7.99
C LEU A 368 -14.90 6.78 6.80
N VAL A 369 -14.31 5.62 7.05
CA VAL A 369 -13.79 4.75 5.99
C VAL A 369 -14.42 3.38 6.07
N VAL A 370 -14.84 2.87 4.90
CA VAL A 370 -15.27 1.48 4.73
C VAL A 370 -14.55 0.84 3.55
N CYS A 371 -13.97 -0.33 3.78
CA CYS A 371 -13.23 -1.12 2.80
C CYS A 371 -13.97 -2.44 2.51
N PHE A 372 -14.20 -2.75 1.24
CA PHE A 372 -14.75 -4.04 0.80
C PHE A 372 -13.65 -4.86 0.10
N ILE A 373 -13.25 -5.98 0.68
CA ILE A 373 -12.18 -6.83 0.16
C ILE A 373 -12.77 -8.23 -0.10
N ASP A 374 -12.94 -8.57 -1.37
CA ASP A 374 -13.65 -9.78 -1.82
C ASP A 374 -12.69 -10.89 -2.25
N ALA A 375 -13.08 -12.14 -1.96
CA ALA A 375 -12.42 -13.38 -2.39
C ALA A 375 -11.01 -13.58 -1.84
N LEU A 376 -10.82 -13.41 -0.53
CA LEU A 376 -9.52 -13.57 0.13
C LEU A 376 -8.87 -14.93 -0.18
N ASP A 377 -9.66 -16.00 -0.27
CA ASP A 377 -9.20 -17.36 -0.58
C ASP A 377 -8.57 -17.52 -1.98
N GLU A 378 -8.66 -16.51 -2.84
CA GLU A 378 -8.00 -16.48 -4.15
C GLU A 378 -6.53 -16.02 -4.08
N CYS A 379 -6.01 -15.68 -2.88
CA CYS A 379 -4.62 -15.33 -2.61
C CYS A 379 -3.88 -16.48 -1.88
N GLU A 380 -2.55 -16.44 -1.83
CA GLU A 380 -1.76 -17.42 -1.08
C GLU A 380 -2.06 -17.36 0.43
N GLU A 381 -2.28 -18.52 1.05
CA GLU A 381 -2.72 -18.61 2.45
C GLU A 381 -1.85 -17.82 3.43
N ASN A 382 -0.52 -17.90 3.29
CA ASN A 382 0.42 -17.17 4.15
C ASN A 382 0.26 -15.65 4.01
N GLN A 383 0.02 -15.16 2.78
CA GLN A 383 -0.20 -13.74 2.54
C GLN A 383 -1.54 -13.27 3.12
N ILE A 384 -2.59 -14.08 3.03
CA ILE A 384 -3.89 -13.75 3.61
C ILE A 384 -3.80 -13.68 5.14
N ARG A 385 -3.15 -14.65 5.78
CA ARG A 385 -2.98 -14.68 7.26
C ARG A 385 -2.25 -13.44 7.76
N ASP A 386 -1.16 -13.09 7.09
CA ASP A 386 -0.40 -11.87 7.36
C ASP A 386 -1.24 -10.59 7.16
N MET A 387 -2.01 -10.53 6.07
CA MET A 387 -2.90 -9.40 5.79
C MET A 387 -4.00 -9.26 6.84
N VAL A 388 -4.69 -10.34 7.20
CA VAL A 388 -5.75 -10.35 8.21
C VAL A 388 -5.20 -9.90 9.56
N SER A 389 -4.04 -10.44 9.98
CA SER A 389 -3.39 -10.03 11.22
C SER A 389 -3.04 -8.54 11.24
N PHE A 390 -2.56 -8.00 10.11
CA PHE A 390 -2.26 -6.58 9.98
C PHE A 390 -3.52 -5.71 10.04
N PHE A 391 -4.60 -6.11 9.37
CA PHE A 391 -5.87 -5.40 9.47
C PHE A 391 -6.41 -5.43 10.90
N GLU A 392 -6.36 -6.57 11.61
CA GLU A 392 -6.77 -6.65 13.02
C GLU A 392 -6.03 -5.63 13.90
N GLN A 393 -4.71 -5.51 13.74
CA GLN A 393 -3.89 -4.52 14.43
C GLN A 393 -4.35 -3.09 14.13
N ILE A 394 -4.58 -2.77 12.85
CA ILE A 394 -5.09 -1.45 12.44
C ILE A 394 -6.50 -1.19 13.00
N GLY A 395 -7.38 -2.18 13.00
CA GLY A 395 -8.74 -2.05 13.51
C GLY A 395 -8.77 -1.79 15.02
N GLU A 396 -7.91 -2.47 15.77
CA GLU A 396 -7.72 -2.23 17.20
C GLU A 396 -7.17 -0.81 17.46
N LEU A 397 -6.11 -0.42 16.74
CA LEU A 397 -5.52 0.91 16.82
C LEU A 397 -6.56 2.00 16.51
N ALA A 398 -7.32 1.84 15.42
CA ALA A 398 -8.36 2.78 15.02
C ALA A 398 -9.45 2.89 16.10
N THR A 399 -9.90 1.74 16.64
CA THR A 399 -10.90 1.71 17.71
C THR A 399 -10.40 2.43 18.97
N SER A 400 -9.16 2.17 19.39
CA SER A 400 -8.55 2.82 20.57
C SER A 400 -8.39 4.34 20.40
N SER A 401 -8.22 4.80 19.16
CA SER A 401 -8.07 6.22 18.78
C SER A 401 -9.41 6.88 18.42
N GLY A 402 -10.54 6.16 18.51
CA GLY A 402 -11.86 6.67 18.14
C GLY A 402 -12.04 6.92 16.63
N ILE A 403 -11.18 6.35 15.79
CA ILE A 403 -11.23 6.44 14.33
C ILE A 403 -12.23 5.41 13.79
N ARG A 404 -13.08 5.82 12.86
CA ARG A 404 -14.06 4.92 12.22
C ARG A 404 -13.50 4.32 10.94
N PHE A 405 -12.83 3.18 11.11
CA PHE A 405 -12.31 2.36 10.04
C PHE A 405 -13.00 0.99 10.05
N GLN A 406 -13.65 0.62 8.95
CA GLN A 406 -14.42 -0.61 8.85
C GLN A 406 -14.01 -1.42 7.63
N VAL A 407 -13.93 -2.75 7.78
CA VAL A 407 -13.51 -3.66 6.72
C VAL A 407 -14.50 -4.83 6.62
N CYS A 408 -14.97 -5.08 5.41
CA CYS A 408 -15.78 -6.23 5.06
C CYS A 408 -14.97 -7.17 4.19
N PHE A 409 -14.70 -8.37 4.70
CA PHE A 409 -14.03 -9.45 3.98
C PHE A 409 -15.04 -10.43 3.38
N SER A 410 -14.68 -11.06 2.27
CA SER A 410 -15.37 -12.26 1.81
C SER A 410 -14.38 -13.39 1.49
N SER A 411 -14.76 -14.63 1.79
CA SER A 411 -13.97 -15.81 1.41
C SER A 411 -14.78 -17.10 1.37
N ARG A 412 -14.18 -18.17 0.85
CA ARG A 412 -14.59 -19.54 1.15
C ARG A 412 -14.32 -19.89 2.62
N HIS A 413 -14.85 -21.05 3.03
CA HIS A 413 -14.60 -21.63 4.37
C HIS A 413 -13.14 -22.05 4.59
N TYR A 414 -12.43 -22.37 3.51
CA TYR A 414 -11.00 -22.66 3.51
C TYR A 414 -10.26 -21.55 2.75
N PRO A 415 -9.08 -21.09 3.23
CA PRO A 415 -8.39 -21.52 4.45
C PRO A 415 -9.11 -21.06 5.72
N HIS A 416 -9.06 -21.87 6.79
CA HIS A 416 -9.64 -21.47 8.08
C HIS A 416 -8.71 -20.45 8.75
N ILE A 417 -9.16 -19.20 8.79
CA ILE A 417 -8.47 -18.08 9.41
C ILE A 417 -9.35 -17.57 10.54
N THR A 418 -8.79 -17.55 11.75
CA THR A 418 -9.46 -17.06 12.95
C THR A 418 -9.16 -15.57 13.10
N ILE A 419 -10.19 -14.76 13.36
CA ILE A 419 -10.09 -13.36 13.79
C ILE A 419 -10.51 -13.30 15.25
N HIS A 420 -9.79 -12.52 16.06
CA HIS A 420 -10.05 -12.37 17.49
C HIS A 420 -11.37 -11.62 17.77
N LYS A 421 -11.64 -10.57 17.01
CA LYS A 421 -12.86 -9.76 17.10
C LYS A 421 -13.38 -9.41 15.71
N GLY A 422 -14.54 -9.95 15.37
CA GLY A 422 -15.21 -9.73 14.09
C GLY A 422 -16.57 -10.41 14.06
N LEU A 423 -17.44 -9.95 13.17
CA LEU A 423 -18.74 -10.57 12.92
C LEU A 423 -18.63 -11.53 11.74
N ASP A 424 -19.14 -12.75 11.88
CA ASP A 424 -19.18 -13.74 10.80
C ASP A 424 -20.60 -13.85 10.23
N LEU A 425 -20.72 -13.78 8.90
CA LEU A 425 -21.97 -14.02 8.17
C LEU A 425 -21.77 -15.15 7.17
N VAL A 426 -22.30 -16.33 7.48
CA VAL A 426 -22.29 -17.48 6.56
C VAL A 426 -23.51 -17.42 5.65
N LEU A 427 -23.28 -17.46 4.33
CA LEU A 427 -24.32 -17.36 3.30
C LEU A 427 -25.24 -18.58 3.23
N GLU A 428 -24.71 -19.77 3.50
CA GLU A 428 -25.50 -20.99 3.48
C GLU A 428 -26.59 -20.97 4.55
N GLY A 429 -27.77 -21.48 4.22
CA GLY A 429 -28.89 -21.56 5.17
C GLY A 429 -29.58 -20.23 5.48
N GLN A 430 -29.12 -19.11 4.90
CA GLN A 430 -29.80 -17.84 5.05
C GLN A 430 -31.11 -17.84 4.26
N GLU A 431 -32.23 -17.56 4.94
CA GLU A 431 -33.55 -17.46 4.28
C GLU A 431 -33.55 -16.42 3.15
N GLY A 432 -32.89 -15.27 3.37
CA GLY A 432 -32.76 -14.23 2.36
C GLY A 432 -32.00 -14.69 1.12
N HIS A 433 -30.96 -15.51 1.28
CA HIS A 433 -30.24 -16.12 0.16
C HIS A 433 -31.14 -17.09 -0.61
N THR A 434 -31.87 -17.94 0.11
CA THR A 434 -32.81 -18.89 -0.48
C THR A 434 -33.87 -18.15 -1.31
N GLN A 435 -34.39 -17.04 -0.80
CA GLN A 435 -35.33 -16.18 -1.51
C GLN A 435 -34.70 -15.53 -2.76
N ASP A 436 -33.41 -15.20 -2.74
CA ASP A 436 -32.71 -14.67 -3.92
C ASP A 436 -32.69 -15.70 -5.07
N ILE A 437 -32.47 -16.98 -4.76
CA ILE A 437 -32.54 -18.08 -5.75
C ILE A 437 -33.95 -18.18 -6.33
N THR A 438 -34.98 -18.16 -5.49
CA THR A 438 -36.38 -18.17 -5.94
C THR A 438 -36.67 -16.99 -6.85
N ASN A 439 -36.27 -15.78 -6.45
CA ASN A 439 -36.48 -14.56 -7.23
C ASN A 439 -35.77 -14.61 -8.59
N TYR A 440 -34.59 -15.21 -8.66
CA TYR A 440 -33.84 -15.42 -9.91
C TYR A 440 -34.54 -16.43 -10.82
N LEU A 441 -35.03 -17.55 -10.28
CA LEU A 441 -35.77 -18.56 -11.05
C LEU A 441 -37.11 -18.04 -11.58
N GLU A 442 -37.75 -17.12 -10.86
CA GLU A 442 -38.96 -16.47 -11.34
C GLU A 442 -38.72 -15.55 -12.54
N SER A 443 -37.54 -14.93 -12.64
CA SER A 443 -37.19 -14.03 -13.74
C SER A 443 -36.53 -14.72 -14.92
N GLU A 444 -35.56 -15.59 -14.67
CA GLU A 444 -34.68 -16.14 -15.71
C GLU A 444 -35.12 -17.52 -16.25
N LEU A 445 -35.88 -18.31 -15.48
CA LEU A 445 -36.39 -19.59 -15.96
C LEU A 445 -37.70 -19.38 -16.75
N LYS A 446 -37.60 -19.37 -18.08
CA LYS A 446 -38.64 -18.95 -19.03
C LYS A 446 -39.60 -20.08 -19.44
N ILE A 447 -40.05 -20.87 -18.46
CA ILE A 447 -40.93 -22.04 -18.66
C ILE A 447 -42.43 -21.74 -18.37
N GLY A 448 -42.79 -20.46 -18.27
CA GLY A 448 -44.13 -20.01 -17.91
C GLY A 448 -44.48 -20.16 -16.42
N LYS A 449 -45.79 -20.07 -16.10
CA LYS A 449 -46.33 -20.01 -14.72
C LYS A 449 -47.27 -21.17 -14.36
N SER A 450 -47.26 -22.26 -15.15
CA SER A 450 -48.10 -23.42 -14.88
C SER A 450 -47.75 -24.08 -13.53
N LYS A 451 -48.65 -24.93 -13.00
CA LYS A 451 -48.35 -25.74 -11.80
C LYS A 451 -47.09 -26.58 -12.00
N VAL A 452 -46.89 -27.11 -13.20
CA VAL A 452 -45.70 -27.88 -13.58
C VAL A 452 -44.44 -27.02 -13.49
N ALA A 453 -44.50 -25.79 -14.00
CA ALA A 453 -43.39 -24.84 -13.94
C ALA A 453 -43.01 -24.45 -12.50
N GLN A 454 -44.00 -24.29 -11.61
CA GLN A 454 -43.73 -24.02 -10.20
C GLN A 454 -43.08 -25.21 -9.48
N GLN A 455 -43.52 -26.43 -9.78
CA GLN A 455 -42.88 -27.64 -9.26
C GLN A 455 -41.42 -27.76 -9.72
N VAL A 456 -41.14 -27.45 -10.99
CA VAL A 456 -39.77 -27.42 -11.52
C VAL A 456 -38.92 -26.38 -10.80
N ARG A 457 -39.44 -25.16 -10.58
CA ARG A 457 -38.69 -24.12 -9.83
C ARG A 457 -38.36 -24.57 -8.41
N GLY A 458 -39.31 -25.19 -7.71
CA GLY A 458 -39.09 -25.75 -6.38
C GLY A 458 -38.00 -26.83 -6.36
N GLU A 459 -38.05 -27.77 -7.32
CA GLU A 459 -37.06 -28.84 -7.43
C GLU A 459 -35.65 -28.30 -7.78
N VAL A 460 -35.55 -27.29 -8.66
CA VAL A 460 -34.27 -26.61 -8.96
C VAL A 460 -33.72 -25.90 -7.71
N GLN A 461 -34.56 -25.18 -6.97
CA GLN A 461 -34.15 -24.51 -5.73
C GLN A 461 -33.65 -25.51 -4.68
N GLU A 462 -34.33 -26.65 -4.51
CA GLU A 462 -33.94 -27.69 -3.56
C GLU A 462 -32.62 -28.36 -3.99
N LYS A 463 -32.51 -28.78 -5.25
CA LYS A 463 -31.29 -29.43 -5.78
C LYS A 463 -30.06 -28.52 -5.72
N ALA A 464 -30.23 -27.22 -5.87
CA ALA A 464 -29.13 -26.27 -5.87
C ALA A 464 -28.37 -26.20 -4.53
N ALA A 465 -29.00 -26.57 -3.41
CA ALA A 465 -28.39 -26.56 -2.07
C ALA A 465 -27.65 -25.23 -1.73
N GLY A 466 -28.17 -24.10 -2.22
CA GLY A 466 -27.59 -22.76 -2.03
C GLY A 466 -26.47 -22.36 -3.00
N VAL A 467 -26.12 -23.20 -3.98
CA VAL A 467 -25.06 -22.92 -4.96
C VAL A 467 -25.64 -22.17 -6.16
N PHE A 468 -25.56 -20.84 -6.13
CA PHE A 468 -26.12 -19.96 -7.16
C PHE A 468 -25.57 -20.24 -8.58
N MET A 469 -24.29 -20.59 -8.71
CA MET A 469 -23.69 -20.97 -10.00
C MET A 469 -24.39 -22.18 -10.64
N TRP A 470 -24.76 -23.18 -9.83
CA TRP A 470 -25.51 -24.34 -10.29
C TRP A 470 -26.88 -23.91 -10.82
N VAL A 471 -27.57 -23.00 -10.11
CA VAL A 471 -28.87 -22.46 -10.52
C VAL A 471 -28.79 -21.77 -11.88
N VAL A 472 -27.77 -20.94 -12.11
CA VAL A 472 -27.56 -20.22 -13.38
C VAL A 472 -27.38 -21.22 -14.54
N LEU A 473 -26.47 -22.19 -14.38
CA LEU A 473 -26.18 -23.18 -15.43
C LEU A 473 -27.39 -24.06 -15.74
N VAL A 474 -28.09 -24.54 -14.72
CA VAL A 474 -29.29 -25.36 -14.88
C VAL A 474 -30.42 -24.56 -15.50
N THR A 475 -30.57 -23.28 -15.15
CA THR A 475 -31.58 -22.40 -15.78
C THR A 475 -31.35 -22.29 -17.28
N ASP A 476 -30.11 -22.10 -17.73
CA ASP A 476 -29.77 -22.07 -19.16
C ASP A 476 -30.02 -23.41 -19.86
N ILE A 477 -29.68 -24.54 -19.22
CA ILE A 477 -29.95 -25.88 -19.76
C ILE A 477 -31.46 -26.10 -19.93
N LEU A 478 -32.26 -25.77 -18.91
CA LEU A 478 -33.70 -25.99 -18.93
C LEU A 478 -34.41 -25.04 -19.90
N ASN A 479 -33.95 -23.79 -20.03
CA ASN A 479 -34.45 -22.86 -21.04
C ASN A 479 -34.22 -23.42 -22.46
N LYS A 480 -33.02 -23.92 -22.76
CA LYS A 480 -32.72 -24.54 -24.07
C LYS A 480 -33.61 -25.76 -24.37
N GLU A 481 -33.88 -26.60 -23.37
CA GLU A 481 -34.79 -27.75 -23.55
C GLU A 481 -36.27 -27.32 -23.69
N HIS A 482 -36.67 -26.25 -23.00
CA HIS A 482 -37.99 -25.65 -23.14
C HIS A 482 -38.20 -25.07 -24.55
N ASP A 483 -37.22 -24.34 -25.08
CA ASP A 483 -37.29 -23.72 -26.41
C ASP A 483 -37.42 -24.76 -27.54
N ARG A 484 -37.02 -26.01 -27.28
CA ARG A 484 -37.26 -27.16 -28.18
C ARG A 484 -38.71 -27.70 -28.10
N GLY A 485 -39.58 -27.10 -27.30
CA GLY A 485 -41.01 -27.45 -27.15
C GLY A 485 -41.29 -28.68 -26.30
N ARG A 486 -40.30 -29.22 -25.56
CA ARG A 486 -40.39 -30.52 -24.89
C ARG A 486 -40.63 -30.40 -23.37
N MET A 487 -41.83 -29.97 -22.97
CA MET A 487 -42.19 -29.81 -21.55
C MET A 487 -42.07 -31.09 -20.70
N PHE A 488 -42.37 -32.26 -21.26
CA PHE A 488 -42.19 -33.55 -20.57
C PHE A 488 -40.70 -33.89 -20.38
N ALA A 489 -39.88 -33.63 -21.39
CA ALA A 489 -38.44 -33.86 -21.34
C ALA A 489 -37.74 -32.93 -20.33
N LEU A 490 -38.33 -31.77 -20.01
CA LEU A 490 -37.76 -30.83 -19.06
C LEU A 490 -37.63 -31.40 -17.64
N ARG A 491 -38.65 -32.15 -17.18
CA ARG A 491 -38.60 -32.84 -15.88
C ARG A 491 -37.62 -33.99 -15.88
N GLN A 492 -37.63 -34.78 -16.95
CA GLN A 492 -36.69 -35.88 -17.09
C GLN A 492 -35.24 -35.34 -17.08
N ARG A 493 -35.00 -34.26 -17.82
CA ARG A 493 -33.71 -33.58 -17.84
C ARG A 493 -33.32 -33.08 -16.46
N LEU A 494 -34.22 -32.44 -15.72
CA LEU A 494 -33.93 -32.00 -14.36
C LEU A 494 -33.57 -33.16 -13.43
N LYS A 495 -34.19 -34.33 -13.60
CA LYS A 495 -33.85 -35.53 -12.82
C LYS A 495 -32.43 -36.04 -13.11
N GLU A 496 -32.04 -36.05 -14.39
CA GLU A 496 -30.70 -36.46 -14.86
C GLU A 496 -29.60 -35.51 -14.39
N ILE A 497 -29.91 -34.22 -14.23
CA ILE A 497 -28.93 -33.22 -13.79
C ILE A 497 -28.44 -33.55 -12.36
N PRO A 498 -27.12 -33.69 -12.14
CA PRO A 498 -26.55 -33.99 -10.83
C PRO A 498 -26.72 -32.81 -9.87
N LYS A 499 -26.78 -33.12 -8.56
CA LYS A 499 -26.85 -32.08 -7.51
C LYS A 499 -25.50 -31.42 -7.27
N ASP A 500 -24.42 -32.16 -7.48
CA ASP A 500 -23.07 -31.65 -7.29
C ASP A 500 -22.65 -30.74 -8.47
N LEU A 501 -21.90 -29.67 -8.16
CA LEU A 501 -21.48 -28.69 -9.16
C LEU A 501 -20.36 -29.22 -10.07
N HIS A 502 -19.43 -30.02 -9.52
CA HIS A 502 -18.33 -30.61 -10.30
C HIS A 502 -18.86 -31.69 -11.24
N GLU A 503 -19.81 -32.52 -10.78
CA GLU A 503 -20.52 -33.46 -11.64
C GLU A 503 -21.29 -32.74 -12.75
N LEU A 504 -21.93 -31.61 -12.46
CA LEU A 504 -22.59 -30.80 -13.48
C LEU A 504 -21.61 -30.26 -14.52
N PHE A 505 -20.43 -29.77 -14.10
CA PHE A 505 -19.39 -29.32 -15.02
C PHE A 505 -18.94 -30.45 -15.95
N ARG A 506 -18.69 -31.64 -15.39
CA ARG A 506 -18.37 -32.85 -16.16
C ARG A 506 -19.43 -33.13 -17.22
N ASP A 507 -20.70 -33.22 -16.82
CA ASP A 507 -21.81 -33.50 -17.71
C ASP A 507 -21.93 -32.50 -18.87
N ILE A 508 -21.69 -31.21 -18.62
CA ILE A 508 -21.73 -30.19 -19.67
C ILE A 508 -20.54 -30.33 -20.62
N LEU A 509 -19.33 -30.53 -20.09
CA LEU A 509 -18.11 -30.63 -20.89
C LEU A 509 -18.08 -31.89 -21.76
N THR A 510 -18.61 -33.01 -21.28
CA THR A 510 -18.67 -34.29 -22.02
C THR A 510 -19.86 -34.39 -22.98
N ARG A 511 -20.82 -33.46 -22.92
CA ARG A 511 -22.01 -33.47 -23.80
C ARG A 511 -21.64 -32.99 -25.20
N ASP A 512 -21.99 -33.76 -26.24
CA ASP A 512 -21.72 -33.48 -27.66
C ASP A 512 -20.21 -33.38 -27.99
N SER A 513 -19.68 -34.40 -28.69
CA SER A 513 -18.26 -34.59 -28.97
C SER A 513 -17.81 -34.12 -30.36
N GLU A 514 -18.70 -33.49 -31.15
CA GLU A 514 -18.41 -33.12 -32.55
C GLU A 514 -17.26 -32.11 -32.71
N ARG A 515 -16.85 -31.42 -31.63
CA ARG A 515 -15.71 -30.47 -31.61
C ARG A 515 -14.86 -30.61 -30.34
N ALA A 516 -14.57 -31.86 -29.95
CA ALA A 516 -13.84 -32.13 -28.72
C ALA A 516 -12.45 -31.45 -28.70
N ASP A 517 -11.73 -31.46 -29.81
CA ASP A 517 -10.38 -30.87 -29.91
C ASP A 517 -10.39 -29.34 -29.70
N GLU A 518 -11.43 -28.66 -30.21
CA GLU A 518 -11.64 -27.22 -30.03
C GLU A 518 -11.86 -26.87 -28.56
N LEU A 519 -12.69 -27.67 -27.88
CA LEU A 519 -12.93 -27.53 -26.46
C LEU A 519 -11.67 -27.78 -25.63
N VAL A 520 -10.96 -28.89 -25.89
CA VAL A 520 -9.72 -29.23 -25.19
C VAL A 520 -8.73 -28.08 -25.29
N LEU A 521 -8.47 -27.59 -26.50
CA LEU A 521 -7.46 -26.57 -26.73
C LEU A 521 -7.86 -25.22 -26.13
N CYS A 522 -9.14 -24.85 -26.21
CA CYS A 522 -9.68 -23.67 -25.53
C CYS A 522 -9.44 -23.73 -24.02
N ILE A 523 -9.78 -24.85 -23.40
CA ILE A 523 -9.61 -25.05 -21.95
C ILE A 523 -8.12 -25.07 -21.55
N GLN A 524 -7.24 -25.69 -22.36
CA GLN A 524 -5.80 -25.69 -22.13
C GLN A 524 -5.20 -24.29 -22.17
N TRP A 525 -5.57 -23.48 -23.16
CA TRP A 525 -5.11 -22.10 -23.26
C TRP A 525 -5.56 -21.27 -22.06
N VAL A 526 -6.82 -21.37 -21.64
CA VAL A 526 -7.34 -20.62 -20.49
C VAL A 526 -6.70 -21.10 -19.16
N LEU A 527 -6.30 -22.37 -19.06
CA LEU A 527 -5.66 -22.92 -17.85
C LEU A 527 -4.17 -22.63 -17.73
N PHE A 528 -3.43 -22.85 -18.82
CA PHE A 528 -1.97 -23.02 -18.81
C PHE A 528 -1.21 -21.94 -19.57
N ALA A 529 -1.91 -20.97 -20.18
CA ALA A 529 -1.23 -19.78 -20.68
C ALA A 529 -0.44 -19.10 -19.56
N LYS A 530 0.73 -18.55 -19.90
CA LYS A 530 1.59 -17.83 -18.95
C LYS A 530 0.88 -16.63 -18.33
N GLN A 531 0.03 -16.00 -19.12
CA GLN A 531 -0.82 -14.87 -18.76
C GLN A 531 -2.16 -15.02 -19.50
N PRO A 532 -3.26 -14.44 -18.97
CA PRO A 532 -4.53 -14.45 -19.67
C PRO A 532 -4.42 -13.82 -21.07
N LEU A 533 -4.95 -14.53 -22.07
CA LEU A 533 -4.95 -14.11 -23.47
C LEU A 533 -6.07 -13.10 -23.74
N SER A 534 -5.86 -12.18 -24.69
CA SER A 534 -6.98 -11.42 -25.27
C SER A 534 -7.92 -12.33 -26.08
N PRO A 535 -9.15 -11.90 -26.39
CA PRO A 535 -10.06 -12.66 -27.25
C PRO A 535 -9.44 -13.02 -28.61
N GLU A 536 -8.79 -12.06 -29.25
CA GLU A 536 -8.12 -12.22 -30.54
C GLU A 536 -6.95 -13.20 -30.42
N GLN A 537 -6.14 -13.06 -29.36
CA GLN A 537 -5.05 -13.99 -29.08
C GLN A 537 -5.56 -15.42 -28.91
N LEU A 538 -6.60 -15.64 -28.10
CA LEU A 538 -7.15 -16.98 -27.87
C LEU A 538 -7.75 -17.58 -29.15
N TYR A 539 -8.44 -16.78 -29.95
CA TYR A 539 -9.02 -17.21 -31.23
C TYR A 539 -7.94 -17.79 -32.15
N PHE A 540 -6.89 -17.01 -32.43
CA PHE A 540 -5.79 -17.46 -33.29
C PHE A 540 -4.95 -18.58 -32.65
N ALA A 541 -4.80 -18.58 -31.33
CA ALA A 541 -4.11 -19.64 -30.61
C ALA A 541 -4.83 -21.00 -30.77
N ILE A 542 -6.17 -21.01 -30.75
CA ILE A 542 -6.97 -22.21 -30.99
C ILE A 542 -6.87 -22.64 -32.46
N LEU A 543 -7.03 -21.71 -33.41
CA LEU A 543 -6.94 -22.01 -34.84
C LEU A 543 -5.57 -22.63 -35.23
N SER A 544 -4.48 -22.12 -34.66
CA SER A 544 -3.13 -22.67 -34.90
C SER A 544 -2.97 -24.16 -34.50
N GLY A 545 -3.82 -24.64 -33.60
CA GLY A 545 -3.82 -26.04 -33.17
C GLY A 545 -4.70 -26.96 -34.02
N ILE A 546 -5.81 -26.45 -34.57
CA ILE A 546 -6.89 -27.25 -35.19
C ILE A 546 -6.88 -27.14 -36.71
N GLN A 547 -6.62 -25.95 -37.26
CA GLN A 547 -6.62 -25.68 -38.70
C GLN A 547 -5.36 -24.88 -39.08
N PRO A 548 -4.16 -25.48 -38.97
CA PRO A 548 -2.90 -24.78 -39.27
C PRO A 548 -2.81 -24.31 -40.74
N ASP A 549 -3.48 -24.99 -41.67
CA ASP A 549 -3.43 -24.65 -43.09
C ASP A 549 -4.32 -23.45 -43.48
N GLU A 550 -5.24 -23.02 -42.59
CA GLU A 550 -6.15 -21.88 -42.79
C GLU A 550 -5.68 -20.62 -42.04
N MET A 551 -4.44 -20.60 -41.52
CA MET A 551 -3.89 -19.44 -40.80
C MET A 551 -3.70 -18.24 -41.75
N SER A 552 -4.71 -17.36 -41.81
CA SER A 552 -4.68 -16.11 -42.55
C SER A 552 -4.31 -14.91 -41.66
N ILE A 553 -3.99 -13.79 -42.30
CA ILE A 553 -3.87 -12.49 -41.63
C ILE A 553 -5.19 -12.19 -40.90
N HIS A 554 -5.13 -11.57 -39.72
CA HIS A 554 -6.33 -11.03 -39.10
C HIS A 554 -6.99 -10.00 -40.03
N ASP A 555 -8.09 -10.41 -40.65
CA ASP A 555 -8.99 -9.51 -41.36
C ASP A 555 -10.08 -9.03 -40.38
N PRO A 556 -10.11 -7.74 -40.00
CA PRO A 556 -11.12 -7.21 -39.10
C PRO A 556 -12.55 -7.22 -39.66
N GLU A 557 -12.72 -7.34 -40.99
CA GLU A 557 -14.04 -7.43 -41.64
C GLU A 557 -14.64 -8.85 -41.52
N GLU A 558 -13.81 -9.89 -41.59
CA GLU A 558 -14.24 -11.29 -41.41
C GLU A 558 -14.21 -11.71 -39.93
N ASN A 559 -13.12 -11.37 -39.22
CA ASN A 559 -12.88 -11.73 -37.82
C ASN A 559 -13.34 -10.63 -36.87
N THR A 560 -14.58 -10.16 -37.05
CA THR A 560 -15.16 -9.13 -36.18
C THR A 560 -15.18 -9.58 -34.72
N SER A 561 -15.19 -8.62 -33.79
CA SER A 561 -15.26 -8.89 -32.34
C SER A 561 -16.42 -9.81 -31.95
N ASP A 562 -17.57 -9.71 -32.64
CA ASP A 562 -18.74 -10.56 -32.35
C ASP A 562 -18.59 -11.99 -32.86
N VAL A 563 -17.87 -12.20 -33.97
CA VAL A 563 -17.51 -13.53 -34.46
C VAL A 563 -16.55 -14.19 -33.47
N ILE A 564 -15.51 -13.48 -33.04
CA ILE A 564 -14.53 -13.99 -32.06
C ILE A 564 -15.20 -14.35 -30.73
N LYS A 565 -16.07 -13.47 -30.20
CA LYS A 565 -16.84 -13.74 -28.97
C LYS A 565 -17.69 -15.00 -29.11
N ARG A 566 -18.37 -15.16 -30.25
CA ARG A 566 -19.22 -16.33 -30.53
C ARG A 566 -18.38 -17.60 -30.66
N PHE A 567 -17.23 -17.52 -31.32
CA PHE A 567 -16.28 -18.63 -31.41
C PHE A 567 -15.87 -19.09 -30.01
N ILE A 568 -15.29 -18.21 -29.19
CA ILE A 568 -14.84 -18.53 -27.82
C ILE A 568 -15.97 -19.11 -26.96
N LEU A 569 -17.18 -18.54 -27.04
CA LEU A 569 -18.34 -19.04 -26.31
C LEU A 569 -18.67 -20.48 -26.69
N ASN A 570 -18.64 -20.81 -27.99
CA ASN A 570 -18.92 -22.14 -28.49
C ASN A 570 -17.77 -23.11 -28.19
N SER A 571 -16.51 -22.71 -28.43
CA SER A 571 -15.31 -23.50 -28.14
C SER A 571 -15.25 -23.91 -26.68
N SER A 572 -15.58 -22.99 -25.76
CA SER A 572 -15.57 -23.25 -24.32
C SER A 572 -16.86 -23.87 -23.79
N LYS A 573 -17.89 -24.10 -24.63
CA LYS A 573 -19.25 -24.49 -24.19
C LYS A 573 -19.86 -23.54 -23.13
N GLY A 574 -19.50 -22.27 -23.17
CA GLY A 574 -19.95 -21.26 -22.21
C GLY A 574 -19.18 -21.22 -20.89
N PHE A 575 -18.07 -21.95 -20.77
CA PHE A 575 -17.21 -21.92 -19.57
C PHE A 575 -16.19 -20.80 -19.58
N ALA A 576 -15.93 -20.15 -20.73
CA ALA A 576 -15.10 -18.97 -20.81
C ALA A 576 -15.94 -17.70 -20.98
N GLU A 577 -15.48 -16.62 -20.36
CA GLU A 577 -16.00 -15.26 -20.52
C GLU A 577 -14.87 -14.29 -20.85
N ILE A 578 -15.25 -13.13 -21.39
CA ILE A 578 -14.34 -12.03 -21.70
C ILE A 578 -14.52 -10.95 -20.64
N THR A 579 -13.42 -10.51 -20.02
CA THR A 579 -13.45 -9.50 -18.97
C THR A 579 -13.92 -8.14 -19.49
N MET A 580 -14.63 -7.40 -18.64
CA MET A 580 -15.11 -6.06 -18.95
C MET A 580 -14.10 -5.01 -18.48
N SER A 581 -12.98 -4.87 -19.17
CA SER A 581 -11.93 -3.89 -18.82
C SER A 581 -11.39 -3.18 -20.06
N LYS A 582 -10.45 -2.22 -19.87
CA LYS A 582 -9.80 -1.49 -20.98
C LYS A 582 -9.00 -2.41 -21.91
N ALA A 583 -8.49 -3.52 -21.39
CA ALA A 583 -7.78 -4.55 -22.14
C ALA A 583 -8.43 -5.90 -21.81
N PRO A 584 -9.46 -6.30 -22.57
CA PRO A 584 -10.23 -7.51 -22.31
C PRO A 584 -9.37 -8.76 -22.37
N LYS A 585 -9.60 -9.67 -21.43
CA LYS A 585 -8.93 -10.96 -21.31
C LYS A 585 -9.95 -12.08 -21.25
N VAL A 586 -9.58 -13.26 -21.74
CA VAL A 586 -10.42 -14.46 -21.63
C VAL A 586 -10.08 -15.20 -20.34
N GLN A 587 -11.10 -15.55 -19.58
CA GLN A 587 -10.99 -16.29 -18.33
C GLN A 587 -12.17 -17.26 -18.17
N PHE A 588 -12.11 -18.17 -17.20
CA PHE A 588 -13.29 -18.94 -16.82
C PHE A 588 -14.40 -18.07 -16.24
N ILE A 589 -15.67 -18.45 -16.48
CA ILE A 589 -16.86 -17.81 -15.91
C ILE A 589 -16.85 -17.77 -14.37
N HIS A 590 -16.12 -18.69 -13.74
CA HIS A 590 -15.98 -18.78 -12.30
C HIS A 590 -14.77 -19.63 -11.89
N GLU A 591 -14.19 -19.32 -10.73
CA GLU A 591 -13.02 -20.05 -10.20
C GLU A 591 -13.26 -21.54 -9.98
N SER A 592 -14.48 -21.89 -9.58
CA SER A 592 -14.89 -23.30 -9.39
C SER A 592 -14.67 -24.17 -10.63
N VAL A 593 -14.72 -23.58 -11.83
CA VAL A 593 -14.44 -24.31 -13.08
C VAL A 593 -12.97 -24.70 -13.14
N ARG A 594 -12.08 -23.73 -12.86
CA ARG A 594 -10.63 -23.97 -12.80
C ARG A 594 -10.27 -24.96 -11.70
N ASP A 595 -10.88 -24.82 -10.52
CA ASP A 595 -10.71 -25.76 -9.41
C ASP A 595 -11.09 -27.19 -9.82
N PHE A 596 -12.25 -27.38 -10.43
CA PHE A 596 -12.70 -28.69 -10.91
C PHE A 596 -11.77 -29.30 -11.97
N LEU A 597 -11.22 -28.47 -12.87
CA LEU A 597 -10.35 -28.96 -13.92
C LEU A 597 -8.97 -29.37 -13.37
N LEU A 598 -8.45 -28.63 -12.39
CA LEU A 598 -7.11 -28.86 -11.82
C LEU A 598 -7.09 -29.80 -10.61
N LYS A 599 -8.16 -29.85 -9.82
CA LYS A 599 -8.31 -30.70 -8.62
C LYS A 599 -9.23 -31.88 -8.98
N GLU A 600 -9.01 -33.04 -8.39
CA GLU A 600 -9.89 -34.23 -8.54
C GLU A 600 -9.86 -34.95 -9.91
N ASP A 601 -8.74 -34.92 -10.64
CA ASP A 601 -8.62 -35.60 -11.94
C ASP A 601 -9.69 -35.18 -12.97
N GLY A 602 -10.29 -33.99 -12.82
CA GLY A 602 -11.40 -33.52 -13.66
C GLY A 602 -11.07 -33.56 -15.15
N LEU A 603 -9.91 -33.04 -15.53
CA LEU A 603 -9.39 -33.13 -16.90
C LEU A 603 -9.08 -34.56 -17.34
N SER A 604 -8.44 -35.36 -16.48
CA SER A 604 -8.08 -36.78 -16.75
C SER A 604 -9.30 -37.69 -16.95
N SER A 605 -10.44 -37.30 -16.36
CA SER A 605 -11.70 -38.03 -16.42
C SER A 605 -12.60 -37.57 -17.56
N ILE A 606 -12.41 -36.34 -18.07
CA ILE A 606 -13.06 -35.86 -19.30
C ILE A 606 -12.26 -36.30 -20.54
N TRP A 607 -10.93 -36.26 -20.48
CA TRP A 607 -10.03 -36.59 -21.58
C TRP A 607 -8.95 -37.61 -21.15
N PRO A 608 -9.20 -38.91 -21.39
CA PRO A 608 -8.32 -40.00 -20.95
C PRO A 608 -6.88 -39.89 -21.46
N ASP A 609 -6.68 -39.31 -22.65
CA ASP A 609 -5.36 -39.15 -23.27
C ASP A 609 -4.40 -38.27 -22.46
N PHE A 610 -4.93 -37.45 -21.56
CA PHE A 610 -4.14 -36.57 -20.69
C PHE A 610 -3.87 -37.16 -19.29
N ARG A 611 -4.41 -38.35 -18.97
CA ARG A 611 -4.33 -38.96 -17.63
C ARG A 611 -2.90 -39.15 -17.09
N SER A 612 -1.92 -39.42 -17.97
CA SER A 612 -0.55 -39.76 -17.55
C SER A 612 0.35 -38.56 -17.27
N ASN A 613 0.11 -37.41 -17.92
CA ASN A 613 0.89 -36.18 -17.76
C ASN A 613 0.13 -35.01 -18.38
N LEU A 614 -0.96 -34.60 -17.73
CA LEU A 614 -1.84 -33.55 -18.23
C LEU A 614 -1.09 -32.23 -18.45
N GLN A 615 -0.41 -31.73 -17.42
CA GLN A 615 0.26 -30.45 -17.47
C GLN A 615 1.36 -30.44 -18.55
N GLY A 616 2.17 -31.50 -18.64
CA GLY A 616 3.21 -31.62 -19.64
C GLY A 616 2.66 -31.72 -21.06
N LYS A 617 1.68 -32.59 -21.30
CA LYS A 617 1.03 -32.74 -22.62
C LYS A 617 0.33 -31.46 -23.05
N SER A 618 -0.32 -30.75 -22.13
CA SER A 618 -0.93 -29.45 -22.43
C SER A 618 0.13 -28.43 -22.81
N HIS A 619 1.20 -28.26 -22.01
CA HIS A 619 2.27 -27.33 -22.38
C HIS A 619 2.98 -27.70 -23.68
N GLU A 620 3.15 -28.98 -23.98
CA GLU A 620 3.67 -29.43 -25.27
C GLU A 620 2.75 -29.02 -26.42
N GLN A 621 1.43 -29.23 -26.28
CA GLN A 621 0.44 -28.80 -27.27
C GLN A 621 0.46 -27.27 -27.46
N LEU A 622 0.52 -26.50 -26.37
CA LEU A 622 0.59 -25.03 -26.42
C LEU A 622 1.88 -24.56 -27.11
N LYS A 623 3.02 -25.22 -26.83
CA LYS A 623 4.30 -24.97 -27.53
C LYS A 623 4.16 -25.20 -29.03
N GLN A 624 3.55 -26.30 -29.45
CA GLN A 624 3.35 -26.60 -30.87
C GLN A 624 2.47 -25.56 -31.56
N CYS A 625 1.41 -25.09 -30.90
CA CYS A 625 0.57 -24.01 -31.39
C CYS A 625 1.39 -22.71 -31.60
N CYS A 626 2.22 -22.32 -30.63
CA CYS A 626 3.13 -21.18 -30.78
C CYS A 626 4.09 -21.35 -31.96
N LEU A 627 4.73 -22.52 -32.09
CA LEU A 627 5.68 -22.81 -33.17
C LEU A 627 5.03 -22.75 -34.54
N ARG A 628 3.83 -23.33 -34.70
CA ARG A 628 3.08 -23.27 -35.96
C ARG A 628 2.74 -21.84 -36.32
N TYR A 629 2.21 -21.06 -35.36
CA TYR A 629 1.84 -19.68 -35.60
C TYR A 629 3.06 -18.81 -35.99
N MET A 630 4.20 -19.01 -35.34
CA MET A 630 5.47 -18.35 -35.66
C MET A 630 6.05 -18.78 -37.02
N SER A 631 5.68 -19.95 -37.53
CA SER A 631 6.17 -20.49 -38.80
C SER A 631 5.35 -20.00 -40.01
N THR A 632 4.28 -19.23 -39.76
CA THR A 632 3.51 -18.54 -40.81
C THR A 632 4.42 -17.55 -41.54
N ASP A 633 4.21 -17.34 -42.84
CA ASP A 633 5.04 -16.42 -43.66
C ASP A 633 4.71 -14.93 -43.37
N ILE A 634 5.02 -14.50 -42.16
CA ILE A 634 4.77 -13.14 -41.66
C ILE A 634 5.56 -12.10 -42.46
N PHE A 635 6.75 -12.45 -42.95
CA PHE A 635 7.62 -11.55 -43.71
C PHE A 635 6.97 -11.11 -45.01
N THR A 636 6.45 -12.06 -45.79
CA THR A 636 5.75 -11.75 -47.05
C THR A 636 4.44 -11.02 -46.80
N LEU A 637 3.67 -11.45 -45.78
CA LEU A 637 2.34 -10.92 -45.48
C LEU A 637 2.39 -9.47 -44.94
N LEU A 638 3.35 -9.13 -44.08
CA LEU A 638 3.55 -7.77 -43.56
C LEU A 638 4.46 -6.90 -44.44
N LYS A 639 5.00 -7.44 -45.53
CA LYS A 639 5.98 -6.76 -46.39
C LYS A 639 7.16 -6.20 -45.57
N ILE A 640 7.69 -7.02 -44.66
CA ILE A 640 8.79 -6.62 -43.79
C ILE A 640 10.03 -6.36 -44.66
N PRO A 641 10.70 -5.20 -44.53
CA PRO A 641 11.91 -4.90 -45.30
C PRO A 641 13.05 -5.85 -44.94
N GLU A 642 13.94 -6.17 -45.91
CA GLU A 642 15.12 -7.04 -45.68
C GLU A 642 16.03 -6.52 -44.56
N ILE A 643 16.07 -5.20 -44.36
CA ILE A 643 16.79 -4.56 -43.26
C ILE A 643 15.77 -4.01 -42.27
N LEU A 644 15.75 -4.57 -41.06
CA LEU A 644 14.86 -4.12 -40.01
C LEU A 644 15.22 -2.70 -39.52
N PRO A 645 14.23 -1.84 -39.25
CA PRO A 645 14.46 -0.51 -38.71
C PRO A 645 15.08 -0.58 -37.31
N LYS A 646 15.83 0.47 -36.94
CA LYS A 646 16.42 0.58 -35.59
C LYS A 646 15.32 0.48 -34.54
N ALA A 647 15.51 -0.37 -33.52
CA ALA A 647 14.45 -0.69 -32.54
C ALA A 647 13.79 0.52 -31.83
N SER A 648 14.50 1.65 -31.74
CA SER A 648 14.04 2.91 -31.14
C SER A 648 13.39 3.88 -32.15
N SER A 649 13.28 3.53 -33.43
CA SER A 649 12.68 4.40 -34.45
C SER A 649 11.16 4.31 -34.44
N LEU A 650 10.52 5.34 -35.01
CA LEU A 650 9.08 5.36 -35.29
C LEU A 650 8.71 4.20 -36.24
N ASP A 651 9.49 3.98 -37.30
CA ASP A 651 9.25 2.88 -38.25
C ASP A 651 9.22 1.50 -37.57
N ALA A 652 10.10 1.25 -36.58
CA ALA A 652 10.08 0.01 -35.81
C ALA A 652 8.84 -0.08 -34.89
N THR A 653 8.34 1.05 -34.41
CA THR A 653 7.12 1.12 -33.59
C THR A 653 5.88 0.85 -34.44
N ASP A 654 5.80 1.46 -35.61
CA ASP A 654 4.71 1.26 -36.56
C ASP A 654 4.69 -0.17 -37.12
N LEU A 655 5.87 -0.75 -37.39
CA LEU A 655 5.99 -2.14 -37.82
C LEU A 655 5.52 -3.11 -36.72
N ARG A 656 5.89 -2.89 -35.45
CA ARG A 656 5.39 -3.69 -34.31
C ARG A 656 3.88 -3.58 -34.18
N LYS A 657 3.33 -2.38 -34.33
CA LYS A 657 1.89 -2.15 -34.27
C LYS A 657 1.16 -2.87 -35.40
N SER A 658 1.64 -2.73 -36.63
CA SER A 658 1.11 -3.45 -37.80
C SER A 658 1.15 -4.97 -37.62
N ALA A 659 2.26 -5.49 -37.07
CA ALA A 659 2.39 -6.91 -36.76
C ALA A 659 1.42 -7.37 -35.66
N ALA A 660 1.24 -6.58 -34.60
CA ALA A 660 0.29 -6.89 -33.53
C ALA A 660 -1.17 -6.85 -34.01
N ASP A 661 -1.52 -5.91 -34.88
CA ASP A 661 -2.87 -5.79 -35.44
C ASP A 661 -3.17 -6.94 -36.41
N SER A 662 -2.20 -7.33 -37.25
CA SER A 662 -2.36 -8.37 -38.28
C SER A 662 -2.17 -9.79 -37.74
N PHE A 663 -1.37 -9.97 -36.69
CA PHE A 663 -1.06 -11.25 -36.06
C PHE A 663 -1.19 -11.17 -34.53
N PRO A 664 -2.42 -11.10 -33.99
CA PRO A 664 -2.66 -10.82 -32.57
C PRO A 664 -1.98 -11.79 -31.60
N PHE A 665 -1.77 -13.05 -32.02
CA PHE A 665 -1.15 -14.09 -31.19
C PHE A 665 0.40 -14.13 -31.28
N LEU A 666 1.01 -13.39 -32.21
CA LEU A 666 2.45 -13.48 -32.49
C LEU A 666 3.31 -13.07 -31.31
N GLU A 667 2.94 -11.97 -30.65
CA GLU A 667 3.68 -11.48 -29.49
C GLU A 667 3.69 -12.50 -28.36
N TYR A 668 2.54 -13.10 -28.05
CA TYR A 668 2.47 -14.14 -27.02
C TYR A 668 3.31 -15.37 -27.44
N ALA A 669 3.14 -15.83 -28.67
CA ALA A 669 3.82 -17.02 -29.18
C ALA A 669 5.35 -16.87 -29.10
N THR A 670 5.88 -15.74 -29.56
CA THR A 670 7.32 -15.44 -29.56
C THR A 670 7.90 -15.31 -28.16
N HIS A 671 7.20 -14.64 -27.23
CA HIS A 671 7.71 -14.44 -25.87
C HIS A 671 7.55 -15.68 -24.96
N HIS A 672 6.59 -16.57 -25.25
CA HIS A 672 6.21 -17.64 -24.32
C HIS A 672 6.34 -19.07 -24.86
N VAL A 673 6.79 -19.28 -26.10
CA VAL A 673 7.10 -20.62 -26.62
C VAL A 673 8.10 -21.37 -25.73
N LEU A 674 9.15 -20.69 -25.26
CA LEU A 674 10.16 -21.28 -24.36
C LEU A 674 9.61 -21.54 -22.95
N TYR A 675 8.68 -20.71 -22.47
CA TYR A 675 7.99 -20.97 -21.21
C TYR A 675 7.22 -22.30 -21.28
N HIS A 676 6.46 -22.51 -22.35
CA HIS A 676 5.74 -23.76 -22.57
C HIS A 676 6.68 -24.95 -22.78
N ALA A 677 7.75 -24.79 -23.53
CA ALA A 677 8.77 -25.84 -23.70
C ALA A 677 9.40 -26.26 -22.35
N ASN A 678 9.83 -25.28 -21.54
CA ASN A 678 10.43 -25.54 -20.24
C ASN A 678 9.43 -26.18 -19.25
N ALA A 679 8.16 -25.77 -19.28
CA ALA A 679 7.12 -26.36 -18.45
C ALA A 679 6.77 -27.80 -18.86
N ALA A 680 6.76 -28.10 -20.16
CA ALA A 680 6.61 -29.45 -20.68
C ALA A 680 7.79 -30.34 -20.27
N GLN A 681 9.02 -29.85 -20.43
CA GLN A 681 10.22 -30.58 -20.02
C GLN A 681 10.28 -30.82 -18.51
N GLY A 682 9.98 -29.81 -17.70
CA GLY A 682 9.97 -29.89 -16.24
C GLY A 682 8.94 -30.89 -15.68
N THR A 683 7.96 -31.30 -16.49
CA THR A 683 6.95 -32.31 -16.16
C THR A 683 7.21 -33.66 -16.84
N GLY A 684 8.35 -33.84 -17.52
CA GLY A 684 8.78 -35.13 -18.06
C GLY A 684 8.41 -35.40 -19.53
N ILE A 685 8.07 -34.38 -20.31
CA ILE A 685 7.98 -34.47 -21.77
C ILE A 685 9.38 -34.23 -22.37
N SER A 686 9.84 -35.12 -23.24
CA SER A 686 11.17 -35.01 -23.87
C SER A 686 11.17 -34.09 -25.08
#